data_AF-A0A1Z5LGG5-F1
#
_entry.id   AF-A0A1Z5LGG5-F1
#
_cell.length_a   1.000
_cell.length_b   1.000
_cell.length_c   1.000
_cell.angle_alpha   90.00
_cell.angle_beta   90.00
_cell.angle_gamma   90.00
#
_symmetry.space_group_name_H-M   'P 1'
#
loop_
_entity.id
_entity.type
_entity.pdbx_description
1 polymer ?
#
loop_
_entity_poly.entity_id
_entity_poly.type
_entity_poly.pdbx_seq_one_letter_code
_entity_poly.pdbx_strand_id
1 'polypeptide(L)'
;MNNTSAALNGDVSALAEGSATNASLLLRNRELSSNMSALRHERDQLEFQVQELKAKLTRQQNDFERQLEERQEQARREQGALNDQLQVHIQTVGILVAEKTELQSALNQTQQTAKQKAVEADELQGRLKALRERNADMERHLSCVSSHSQAQEKSTREYIKEIERLKMEHCKSSKAVEELKQKVDELTGKLEEKVKINEDMQQELTEARKQLSLTQLYAKQLSNRDSEGSQDRLEELYNEKIQLEKKVNEYRDAIEKISFEKQQLSAQYQSFMDRLSQQVDGHKARVEQLMAEKETLEKTVDKLRSKEQIPLSVPQDDELCQRLEQYQQEIAKLKGLYESQVQDNQQMSVLLVEREARAESLEVELKRLQDDHVESSTLLEALQSDKVAASRAIAQNRELKRQLEELQDTFVKLSNDKLDLTEQLQKEQYVTKELGERLGQQEEEMRDLRDQLAAKEGKVHDLEEQTTREMYQQSQLADRVRHYQAQCQLTDILQQELSQAQERINALVTQNSDLRKALADRAQQAVDVNEKDTGKVHDLVASLSASVQQLELERNQLMHQMDEQKVQREALQGQLQEFQNVEDIADLEGEEITKEAFLKLKVAMQRLEERFKKTMDQIADLTDQKQQLEHLVTQLQGETDTIADYIALYQVQRGIMRKRAAEKDDYISQLARDREELKCKLAELQCLIVRLLDERLENDSQPLPGRALTVATLSETVSAMKDKDHSKSGSDTATVTNGETPLDQNEETAQKIMTLLSEIGTSAVVDGSPVPDTFHPCPVCSGRLLTV
;
A
#
# COMPACT_ATOMS: atom_id res chain seq x y z
N MET A 1 1.58 129.26 -44.75
CA MET A 1 2.87 129.92 -45.02
C MET A 1 2.92 130.29 -46.49
N ASN A 2 3.44 131.42 -46.98
CA ASN A 2 3.69 132.75 -46.39
C ASN A 2 3.82 133.76 -47.57
N ASN A 3 3.44 135.02 -47.33
CA ASN A 3 3.77 136.29 -48.02
C ASN A 3 4.60 136.28 -49.33
N THR A 4 4.11 136.98 -50.37
CA THR A 4 4.68 138.22 -50.98
C THR A 4 3.76 138.64 -52.15
N SER A 5 3.20 139.84 -52.37
CA SER A 5 3.47 141.26 -52.03
C SER A 5 4.14 142.08 -53.15
N ALA A 6 3.43 143.09 -53.66
CA ALA A 6 3.92 144.25 -54.45
C ALA A 6 4.56 143.95 -55.83
N ALA A 7 4.66 144.90 -56.78
CA ALA A 7 3.88 146.11 -57.11
C ALA A 7 4.36 146.67 -58.48
N LEU A 8 3.57 147.54 -59.13
CA LEU A 8 3.98 148.82 -59.76
C LEU A 8 2.86 149.39 -60.67
N ASN A 9 2.78 150.72 -60.78
CA ASN A 9 1.77 151.46 -61.55
C ASN A 9 2.27 151.82 -62.96
N GLY A 10 1.33 152.08 -63.89
CA GLY A 10 1.61 152.51 -65.27
C GLY A 10 0.43 153.24 -65.92
N ASP A 11 0.37 154.55 -65.69
CA ASP A 11 -0.44 155.58 -66.37
C ASP A 11 -0.23 155.57 -67.91
N VAL A 12 -1.07 156.13 -68.81
CA VAL A 12 -2.17 157.11 -68.74
C VAL A 12 -3.26 156.77 -69.78
N SER A 13 -4.47 157.33 -69.64
CA SER A 13 -5.48 157.43 -70.70
C SER A 13 -4.95 158.06 -72.01
N ALA A 14 -4.73 157.24 -73.05
CA ALA A 14 -4.70 157.67 -74.45
C ALA A 14 -6.05 157.32 -75.12
N LEU A 15 -6.75 158.33 -75.65
CA LEU A 15 -8.12 158.17 -76.16
C LEU A 15 -8.16 157.62 -77.60
N ALA A 16 -9.25 156.90 -77.90
CA ALA A 16 -9.79 156.59 -79.24
C ALA A 16 -9.19 155.46 -80.11
N GLU A 17 -8.13 154.73 -79.72
CA GLU A 17 -7.68 153.53 -80.47
C GLU A 17 -8.21 152.18 -79.92
N GLY A 18 -8.90 152.21 -78.77
CA GLY A 18 -9.28 151.03 -77.97
C GLY A 18 -10.45 150.15 -78.48
N SER A 19 -10.73 150.09 -79.78
CA SER A 19 -11.86 149.29 -80.32
C SER A 19 -11.41 147.97 -80.94
N ALA A 20 -10.60 148.02 -82.02
CA ALA A 20 -10.11 146.82 -82.70
C ALA A 20 -9.16 145.98 -81.82
N THR A 21 -8.36 146.65 -80.99
CA THR A 21 -7.48 146.02 -79.98
C THR A 21 -8.28 145.26 -78.94
N ASN A 22 -9.37 145.84 -78.41
CA ASN A 22 -10.27 145.15 -77.48
C ASN A 22 -11.00 143.96 -78.13
N ALA A 23 -11.44 144.07 -79.39
CA ALA A 23 -12.05 142.94 -80.10
C ALA A 23 -11.05 141.76 -80.26
N SER A 24 -9.80 142.05 -80.61
CA SER A 24 -8.72 141.05 -80.69
C SER A 24 -8.39 140.43 -79.31
N LEU A 25 -8.32 141.26 -78.26
CA LEU A 25 -8.11 140.80 -76.88
C LEU A 25 -9.28 139.94 -76.37
N LEU A 26 -10.52 140.23 -76.76
CA LEU A 26 -11.70 139.43 -76.42
C LEU A 26 -11.68 138.07 -77.13
N LEU A 27 -11.31 138.02 -78.41
CA LEU A 27 -11.08 136.77 -79.14
C LEU A 27 -9.99 135.93 -78.47
N ARG A 28 -8.81 136.52 -78.21
CA ARG A 28 -7.71 135.85 -77.52
C ARG A 28 -8.08 135.39 -76.10
N ASN A 29 -8.87 136.15 -75.35
CA ASN A 29 -9.38 135.71 -74.05
C ASN A 29 -10.38 134.55 -74.17
N ARG A 30 -11.21 134.51 -75.22
CA ARG A 30 -12.11 133.39 -75.49
C ARG A 30 -11.34 132.12 -75.88
N GLU A 31 -10.32 132.25 -76.71
CA GLU A 31 -9.38 131.17 -77.07
C GLU A 31 -8.61 130.66 -75.85
N LEU A 32 -8.03 131.56 -75.05
CA LEU A 32 -7.36 131.20 -73.79
C LEU A 32 -8.33 130.54 -72.81
N SER A 33 -9.58 131.01 -72.69
CA SER A 33 -10.60 130.37 -71.85
C SER A 33 -10.95 128.97 -72.37
N SER A 34 -11.05 128.79 -73.69
CA SER A 34 -11.28 127.49 -74.30
C SER A 34 -10.11 126.53 -74.04
N ASN A 35 -8.87 126.98 -74.25
CA ASN A 35 -7.67 126.19 -74.01
C ASN A 35 -7.49 125.85 -72.53
N MET A 36 -7.76 126.80 -71.62
CA MET A 36 -7.78 126.55 -70.17
C MET A 36 -8.89 125.58 -69.76
N SER A 37 -10.04 125.57 -70.44
CA SER A 37 -11.10 124.58 -70.20
C SER A 37 -10.72 123.19 -70.72
N ALA A 38 -10.03 123.10 -71.87
CA ALA A 38 -9.52 121.86 -72.44
C ALA A 38 -8.42 121.25 -71.55
N LEU A 39 -7.43 122.05 -71.15
CA LEU A 39 -6.36 121.63 -70.24
C LEU A 39 -6.87 121.24 -68.84
N ARG A 40 -7.94 121.90 -68.34
CA ARG A 40 -8.64 121.44 -67.13
C ARG A 40 -9.30 120.10 -67.35
N HIS A 41 -10.01 119.91 -68.47
CA HIS A 41 -10.67 118.64 -68.76
C HIS A 41 -9.66 117.48 -68.97
N GLU A 42 -8.54 117.73 -69.64
CA GLU A 42 -7.42 116.79 -69.80
C GLU A 42 -6.79 116.44 -68.45
N ARG A 43 -6.53 117.45 -67.59
CA ARG A 43 -6.10 117.24 -66.20
C ARG A 43 -7.11 116.38 -65.44
N ASP A 44 -8.40 116.67 -65.52
CA ASP A 44 -9.44 115.95 -64.78
C ASP A 44 -9.57 114.49 -65.27
N GLN A 45 -9.39 114.25 -66.57
CA GLN A 45 -9.26 112.90 -67.14
C GLN A 45 -8.01 112.16 -66.62
N LEU A 46 -6.86 112.84 -66.58
CA LEU A 46 -5.61 112.26 -66.06
C LEU A 46 -5.69 112.01 -64.54
N GLU A 47 -6.30 112.90 -63.77
CA GLU A 47 -6.58 112.71 -62.34
C GLU A 47 -7.50 111.50 -62.12
N PHE A 48 -8.53 111.32 -62.95
CA PHE A 48 -9.38 110.12 -62.93
C PHE A 48 -8.61 108.84 -63.29
N GLN A 49 -7.81 108.85 -64.37
CA GLN A 49 -6.98 107.70 -64.75
C GLN A 49 -5.96 107.33 -63.65
N VAL A 50 -5.35 108.32 -63.00
CA VAL A 50 -4.44 108.11 -61.86
C VAL A 50 -5.18 107.54 -60.65
N GLN A 51 -6.41 107.98 -60.38
CA GLN A 51 -7.25 107.38 -59.33
C GLN A 51 -7.65 105.94 -59.66
N GLU A 52 -8.03 105.65 -60.91
CA GLU A 52 -8.39 104.31 -61.37
C GLU A 52 -7.18 103.35 -61.33
N LEU A 53 -6.00 103.80 -61.77
CA LEU A 53 -4.77 103.02 -61.69
C LEU A 53 -4.33 102.78 -60.24
N LYS A 54 -4.49 103.76 -59.35
CA LYS A 54 -4.28 103.56 -57.90
C LYS A 54 -5.26 102.54 -57.32
N ALA A 55 -6.54 102.61 -57.69
CA ALA A 55 -7.55 101.65 -57.22
C ALA A 55 -7.36 100.24 -57.81
N LYS A 56 -6.78 100.12 -59.01
CA LYS A 56 -6.34 98.84 -59.59
C LYS A 56 -5.14 98.28 -58.85
N LEU A 57 -4.13 99.12 -58.56
CA LEU A 57 -2.93 98.73 -57.83
C LEU A 57 -3.27 98.27 -56.40
N THR A 58 -4.09 98.99 -55.65
CA THR A 58 -4.45 98.59 -54.28
C THR A 58 -5.29 97.32 -54.25
N ARG A 59 -6.16 97.08 -55.24
CA ARG A 59 -6.83 95.77 -55.38
C ARG A 59 -5.83 94.64 -55.62
N GLN A 60 -4.90 94.82 -56.56
CA GLN A 60 -3.85 93.83 -56.84
C GLN A 60 -2.92 93.58 -55.64
N GLN A 61 -2.62 94.61 -54.85
CA GLN A 61 -1.87 94.47 -53.59
C GLN A 61 -2.67 93.66 -52.57
N ASN A 62 -3.92 94.05 -52.28
CA ASN A 62 -4.78 93.33 -51.33
C ASN A 62 -5.04 91.87 -51.74
N ASP A 63 -5.20 91.60 -53.04
CA ASP A 63 -5.42 90.25 -53.56
C ASP A 63 -4.13 89.40 -53.54
N PHE A 64 -2.95 90.02 -53.72
CA PHE A 64 -1.66 89.35 -53.54
C PHE A 64 -1.38 89.06 -52.05
N GLU A 65 -1.64 90.02 -51.17
CA GLU A 65 -1.52 89.85 -49.71
C GLU A 65 -2.45 88.74 -49.22
N ARG A 66 -3.73 88.73 -49.63
CA ARG A 66 -4.66 87.62 -49.35
C ARG A 66 -4.13 86.28 -49.84
N GLN A 67 -3.66 86.18 -51.09
CA GLN A 67 -3.12 84.91 -51.61
C GLN A 67 -1.87 84.46 -50.84
N LEU A 68 -1.06 85.40 -50.33
CA LEU A 68 0.12 85.11 -49.53
C LEU A 68 -0.26 84.64 -48.11
N GLU A 69 -1.28 85.25 -47.50
CA GLU A 69 -1.87 84.79 -46.23
C GLU A 69 -2.52 83.40 -46.38
N GLU A 70 -3.35 83.18 -47.40
CA GLU A 70 -3.98 81.89 -47.71
C GLU A 70 -2.93 80.78 -47.90
N ARG A 71 -1.84 81.07 -48.63
CA ARG A 71 -0.70 80.14 -48.81
C ARG A 71 0.03 79.86 -47.50
N GLN A 72 0.28 80.86 -46.67
CA GLN A 72 0.89 80.66 -45.35
C GLN A 72 -0.01 79.84 -44.43
N GLU A 73 -1.32 80.09 -44.44
CA GLU A 73 -2.26 79.40 -43.58
C GLU A 73 -2.49 77.95 -44.07
N GLN A 74 -2.51 77.71 -45.38
CA GLN A 74 -2.46 76.35 -45.95
C GLN A 74 -1.19 75.62 -45.50
N ALA A 75 0.00 76.23 -45.63
CA ALA A 75 1.26 75.63 -45.18
C ALA A 75 1.26 75.32 -43.67
N ARG A 76 0.66 76.18 -42.84
CA ARG A 76 0.47 75.93 -41.39
C ARG A 76 -0.47 74.75 -41.12
N ARG A 77 -1.58 74.62 -41.88
CA ARG A 77 -2.51 73.48 -41.78
C ARG A 77 -1.83 72.17 -42.17
N GLU A 78 -1.07 72.16 -43.27
CA GLU A 78 -0.30 71.01 -43.74
C GLU A 78 0.80 70.61 -42.76
N GLN A 79 1.55 71.58 -42.21
CA GLN A 79 2.53 71.34 -41.16
C GLN A 79 1.90 70.81 -39.86
N GLY A 80 0.71 71.31 -39.48
CA GLY A 80 -0.07 70.78 -38.36
C GLY A 80 -0.43 69.31 -38.56
N ALA A 81 -1.06 68.97 -39.69
CA ALA A 81 -1.44 67.60 -40.01
C ALA A 81 -0.25 66.63 -40.06
N LEU A 82 0.92 67.08 -40.56
CA LEU A 82 2.15 66.29 -40.55
C LEU A 82 2.72 66.10 -39.13
N ASN A 83 2.64 67.12 -38.27
CA ASN A 83 3.02 66.99 -36.86
C ASN A 83 2.09 66.04 -36.10
N ASP A 84 0.78 66.09 -36.33
CA ASP A 84 -0.20 65.19 -35.73
C ASP A 84 0.06 63.73 -36.15
N GLN A 85 0.31 63.48 -37.45
CA GLN A 85 0.71 62.17 -37.95
C GLN A 85 2.02 61.68 -37.33
N LEU A 86 3.03 62.55 -37.23
CA LEU A 86 4.31 62.23 -36.59
C LEU A 86 4.11 61.89 -35.11
N GLN A 87 3.25 62.61 -34.38
CA GLN A 87 2.93 62.32 -32.99
C GLN A 87 2.24 60.96 -32.82
N VAL A 88 1.28 60.62 -33.68
CA VAL A 88 0.64 59.29 -33.69
C VAL A 88 1.65 58.18 -34.02
N HIS A 89 2.59 58.41 -34.94
CA HIS A 89 3.66 57.46 -35.23
C HIS A 89 4.64 57.29 -34.06
N ILE A 90 5.04 58.37 -33.38
CA ILE A 90 5.87 58.32 -32.17
C ILE A 90 5.17 57.53 -31.05
N GLN A 91 3.88 57.77 -30.83
CA GLN A 91 3.08 57.00 -29.86
C GLN A 91 3.00 55.52 -30.23
N THR A 92 2.75 55.21 -31.51
CA THR A 92 2.67 53.83 -32.02
C THR A 92 4.00 53.10 -31.86
N VAL A 93 5.13 53.74 -32.17
CA VAL A 93 6.48 53.19 -31.96
C VAL A 93 6.77 53.01 -30.46
N GLY A 94 6.33 53.94 -29.61
CA GLY A 94 6.45 53.81 -28.16
C GLY A 94 5.72 52.57 -27.60
N ILE A 95 4.48 52.34 -28.04
CA ILE A 95 3.68 51.15 -27.68
C ILE A 95 4.38 49.87 -28.18
N LEU A 96 4.77 49.81 -29.45
CA LEU A 96 5.45 48.63 -30.02
C LEU A 96 6.81 48.34 -29.36
N VAL A 97 7.52 49.37 -28.88
CA VAL A 97 8.75 49.19 -28.09
C VAL A 97 8.43 48.64 -26.70
N ALA A 98 7.41 49.17 -26.02
CA ALA A 98 6.97 48.67 -24.72
C ALA A 98 6.53 47.21 -24.80
N GLU A 99 5.58 46.88 -25.69
CA GLU A 99 5.11 45.52 -25.96
C GLU A 99 6.26 44.57 -26.29
N LYS A 100 7.21 45.01 -27.14
CA LYS A 100 8.41 44.21 -27.45
C LYS A 100 9.27 43.95 -26.20
N THR A 101 9.47 44.94 -25.33
CA THR A 101 10.24 44.74 -24.10
C THR A 101 9.53 43.85 -23.08
N GLU A 102 8.20 43.95 -22.98
CA GLU A 102 7.38 43.08 -22.12
C GLU A 102 7.40 41.63 -22.62
N LEU A 103 7.16 41.42 -23.92
CA LEU A 103 7.24 40.10 -24.55
C LEU A 103 8.64 39.49 -24.45
N GLN A 104 9.69 40.29 -24.62
CA GLN A 104 11.08 39.82 -24.47
C GLN A 104 11.42 39.48 -23.00
N SER A 105 10.86 40.22 -22.04
CA SER A 105 10.97 39.89 -20.61
C SER A 105 10.25 38.58 -20.26
N ALA A 106 8.99 38.44 -20.69
CA ALA A 106 8.20 37.22 -20.50
C ALA A 106 8.82 35.99 -21.18
N LEU A 107 9.39 36.16 -22.38
CA LEU A 107 10.13 35.10 -23.08
C LEU A 107 11.39 34.68 -22.31
N ASN A 108 12.16 35.64 -21.78
CA ASN A 108 13.33 35.34 -20.95
C ASN A 108 12.94 34.61 -19.66
N GLN A 109 11.87 35.06 -18.98
CA GLN A 109 11.38 34.44 -17.75
C GLN A 109 10.88 33.01 -18.00
N THR A 110 10.06 32.79 -19.03
CA THR A 110 9.57 31.45 -19.39
C THR A 110 10.69 30.54 -19.89
N GLN A 111 11.72 31.06 -20.56
CA GLN A 111 12.89 30.27 -20.92
C GLN A 111 13.74 29.89 -19.68
N GLN A 112 13.84 30.77 -18.68
CA GLN A 112 14.53 30.47 -17.42
C GLN A 112 13.78 29.41 -16.59
N THR A 113 12.46 29.52 -16.44
CA THR A 113 11.68 28.51 -15.72
C THR A 113 11.66 27.17 -16.45
N ALA A 114 11.61 27.16 -17.79
CA ALA A 114 11.76 25.94 -18.58
C ALA A 114 13.13 25.26 -18.37
N LYS A 115 14.23 26.04 -18.29
CA LYS A 115 15.57 25.52 -17.97
C LYS A 115 15.64 24.94 -16.55
N GLN A 116 15.04 25.62 -15.56
CA GLN A 116 14.95 25.11 -14.18
C GLN A 116 14.16 23.79 -14.13
N LYS A 117 13.00 23.70 -14.80
CA LYS A 117 12.21 22.47 -14.86
C LYS A 117 12.88 21.33 -15.63
N ALA A 118 13.77 21.61 -16.58
CA ALA A 118 14.61 20.58 -17.19
C ALA A 118 15.61 19.99 -16.17
N VAL A 119 16.30 20.84 -15.39
CA VAL A 119 17.23 20.38 -14.34
C VAL A 119 16.51 19.60 -13.24
N GLU A 120 15.34 20.07 -12.78
CA GLU A 120 14.50 19.33 -11.83
C GLU A 120 14.10 17.95 -12.37
N ALA A 121 13.77 17.84 -13.67
CA ALA A 121 13.41 16.57 -14.30
C ALA A 121 14.60 15.61 -14.40
N ASP A 122 15.80 16.11 -14.72
CA ASP A 122 17.02 15.31 -14.76
C ASP A 122 17.44 14.84 -13.35
N GLU A 123 17.32 15.70 -12.33
CA GLU A 123 17.51 15.32 -10.93
C GLU A 123 16.54 14.21 -10.49
N LEU A 124 15.25 14.38 -10.78
CA LEU A 124 14.23 13.38 -10.45
C LEU A 124 14.49 12.06 -11.20
N GLN A 125 14.93 12.12 -12.47
CA GLN A 125 15.32 10.94 -13.22
C GLN A 125 16.56 10.25 -12.60
N GLY A 126 17.53 11.01 -12.11
CA GLY A 126 18.70 10.51 -11.39
C GLY A 126 18.33 9.81 -10.08
N ARG A 127 17.51 10.45 -9.24
CA ARG A 127 16.98 9.86 -8.01
C ARG A 127 16.20 8.56 -8.29
N LEU A 128 15.40 8.55 -9.36
CA LEU A 128 14.59 7.39 -9.75
C LEU A 128 15.45 6.24 -10.30
N LYS A 129 16.54 6.52 -11.04
CA LYS A 129 17.55 5.51 -11.41
C LYS A 129 18.18 4.86 -10.18
N ALA A 130 18.68 5.65 -9.23
CA ALA A 130 19.28 5.14 -8.00
C ALA A 130 18.31 4.30 -7.14
N LEU A 131 17.01 4.65 -7.12
CA LEU A 131 15.98 3.85 -6.45
C LEU A 131 15.72 2.51 -7.17
N ARG A 132 15.76 2.47 -8.51
CA ARG A 132 15.65 1.21 -9.28
C ARG A 132 16.84 0.30 -9.06
N GLU A 133 18.05 0.85 -9.01
CA GLU A 133 19.29 0.11 -8.72
C GLU A 133 19.22 -0.52 -7.34
N ARG A 134 18.85 0.26 -6.30
CA ARG A 134 18.63 -0.26 -4.94
C ARG A 134 17.55 -1.34 -4.87
N ASN A 135 16.43 -1.20 -5.59
CA ASN A 135 15.42 -2.27 -5.65
C ASN A 135 16.00 -3.54 -6.27
N ALA A 136 16.72 -3.45 -7.39
CA ALA A 136 17.35 -4.60 -8.02
C ALA A 136 18.43 -5.25 -7.13
N ASP A 137 19.13 -4.47 -6.30
CA ASP A 137 20.06 -4.98 -5.28
C ASP A 137 19.30 -5.74 -4.19
N MET A 138 18.22 -5.15 -3.65
CA MET A 138 17.37 -5.79 -2.64
C MET A 138 16.69 -7.06 -3.15
N GLU A 139 16.23 -7.09 -4.40
CA GLU A 139 15.70 -8.29 -5.06
C GLU A 139 16.76 -9.41 -5.15
N ARG A 140 18.01 -9.05 -5.47
CA ARG A 140 19.14 -10.00 -5.48
C ARG A 140 19.50 -10.47 -4.07
N HIS A 141 19.46 -9.62 -3.06
CA HIS A 141 19.64 -10.02 -1.66
C HIS A 141 18.53 -10.95 -1.17
N LEU A 142 17.25 -10.65 -1.46
CA LEU A 142 16.11 -11.50 -1.13
C LEU A 142 16.20 -12.87 -1.82
N SER A 143 16.60 -12.91 -3.08
CA SER A 143 16.85 -14.17 -3.81
C SER A 143 17.97 -14.99 -3.16
N CYS A 144 19.08 -14.34 -2.79
CA CYS A 144 20.19 -14.98 -2.09
C CYS A 144 19.76 -15.55 -0.73
N VAL A 145 19.08 -14.76 0.10
CA VAL A 145 18.57 -15.18 1.43
C VAL A 145 17.55 -16.31 1.30
N SER A 146 16.66 -16.26 0.30
CA SER A 146 15.71 -17.35 0.01
C SER A 146 16.44 -18.64 -0.35
N SER A 147 17.48 -18.58 -1.20
CA SER A 147 18.28 -19.75 -1.56
C SER A 147 19.06 -20.34 -0.37
N HIS A 148 19.56 -19.48 0.53
CA HIS A 148 20.24 -19.90 1.76
C HIS A 148 19.27 -20.56 2.74
N SER A 149 18.09 -19.97 2.95
CA SER A 149 17.01 -20.56 3.75
C SER A 149 16.61 -21.95 3.23
N GLN A 150 16.38 -22.09 1.92
CA GLN A 150 16.09 -23.40 1.32
C GLN A 150 17.23 -24.43 1.47
N ALA A 151 18.49 -23.99 1.52
CA ALA A 151 19.62 -24.88 1.79
C ALA A 151 19.64 -25.31 3.27
N GLN A 152 19.42 -24.38 4.19
CA GLN A 152 19.37 -24.64 5.63
C GLN A 152 18.17 -25.51 6.02
N GLU A 153 17.01 -25.34 5.38
CA GLU A 153 15.88 -26.25 5.49
C GLU A 153 16.23 -27.67 5.05
N LYS A 154 16.97 -27.85 3.93
CA LYS A 154 17.38 -29.18 3.45
C LYS A 154 18.28 -29.87 4.47
N SER A 155 19.31 -29.18 4.97
CA SER A 155 20.17 -29.74 6.02
C SER A 155 19.39 -30.02 7.31
N THR A 156 18.42 -29.19 7.68
CA THR A 156 17.55 -29.43 8.85
C THR A 156 16.72 -30.70 8.67
N ARG A 157 16.14 -30.91 7.47
CA ARG A 157 15.42 -32.15 7.12
C ARG A 157 16.34 -33.38 7.08
N GLU A 158 17.63 -33.22 6.81
CA GLU A 158 18.62 -34.29 6.87
C GLU A 158 19.02 -34.62 8.32
N TYR A 159 19.26 -33.62 9.16
CA TYR A 159 19.50 -33.83 10.59
C TYR A 159 18.30 -34.48 11.31
N ILE A 160 17.06 -34.15 10.94
CA ILE A 160 15.86 -34.79 11.49
C ILE A 160 15.85 -36.30 11.16
N LYS A 161 16.12 -36.69 9.90
CA LYS A 161 16.22 -38.10 9.49
C LYS A 161 17.34 -38.84 10.24
N GLU A 162 18.46 -38.18 10.47
CA GLU A 162 19.58 -38.76 11.22
C GLU A 162 19.25 -38.95 12.70
N ILE A 163 18.53 -38.00 13.32
CA ILE A 163 17.98 -38.13 14.66
C ILE A 163 16.97 -39.29 14.73
N GLU A 164 16.12 -39.48 13.72
CA GLU A 164 15.21 -40.63 13.62
C GLU A 164 15.95 -41.96 13.48
N ARG A 165 17.00 -42.02 12.63
CA ARG A 165 17.87 -43.20 12.48
C ARG A 165 18.51 -43.58 13.81
N LEU A 166 19.10 -42.61 14.51
CA LEU A 166 19.74 -42.80 15.81
C LEU A 166 18.75 -43.20 16.91
N LYS A 167 17.53 -42.64 16.93
CA LYS A 167 16.44 -43.08 17.83
C LYS A 167 16.04 -44.54 17.58
N MET A 168 15.94 -44.95 16.31
CA MET A 168 15.62 -46.35 15.95
C MET A 168 16.76 -47.32 16.32
N GLU A 169 18.02 -46.90 16.21
CA GLU A 169 19.17 -47.69 16.65
C GLU A 169 19.25 -47.77 18.18
N HIS A 170 19.00 -46.68 18.91
CA HIS A 170 18.88 -46.70 20.36
C HIS A 170 17.76 -47.66 20.82
N CYS A 171 16.59 -47.64 20.16
CA CYS A 171 15.50 -48.56 20.47
C CYS A 171 15.87 -50.04 20.26
N LYS A 172 16.58 -50.37 19.16
CA LYS A 172 17.11 -51.73 18.92
C LYS A 172 18.09 -52.15 20.01
N SER A 173 19.03 -51.27 20.36
CA SER A 173 20.03 -51.54 21.41
C SER A 173 19.41 -51.68 22.80
N SER A 174 18.39 -50.88 23.15
CA SER A 174 17.65 -51.03 24.42
C SER A 174 17.00 -52.41 24.53
N LYS A 175 16.31 -52.86 23.47
CA LYS A 175 15.69 -54.20 23.43
C LYS A 175 16.73 -55.31 23.56
N ALA A 176 17.88 -55.20 22.87
CA ALA A 176 18.97 -56.17 23.01
C ALA A 176 19.54 -56.20 24.44
N VAL A 177 19.63 -55.04 25.12
CA VAL A 177 20.03 -54.95 26.53
C VAL A 177 18.96 -55.54 27.48
N GLU A 178 17.68 -55.34 27.20
CA GLU A 178 16.57 -55.93 27.96
C GLU A 178 16.55 -57.47 27.82
N GLU A 179 16.71 -57.99 26.60
CA GLU A 179 16.87 -59.43 26.37
C GLU A 179 18.11 -60.02 27.07
N LEU A 180 19.23 -59.28 27.10
CA LEU A 180 20.44 -59.72 27.79
C LEU A 180 20.27 -59.70 29.31
N LYS A 181 19.53 -58.73 29.86
CA LYS A 181 19.15 -58.72 31.29
C LYS A 181 18.31 -59.94 31.64
N GLN A 182 17.24 -60.22 30.88
CA GLN A 182 16.41 -61.41 31.09
C GLN A 182 17.23 -62.72 31.08
N LYS A 183 18.20 -62.84 30.15
CA LYS A 183 19.13 -63.98 30.09
C LYS A 183 20.06 -64.06 31.31
N VAL A 184 20.49 -62.92 31.87
CA VAL A 184 21.28 -62.86 33.12
C VAL A 184 20.42 -63.22 34.33
N ASP A 185 19.18 -62.72 34.42
CA ASP A 185 18.24 -63.01 35.50
C ASP A 185 17.89 -64.52 35.52
N GLU A 186 17.61 -65.11 34.34
CA GLU A 186 17.44 -66.56 34.17
C GLU A 186 18.64 -67.37 34.64
N LEU A 187 19.87 -66.96 34.28
CA LEU A 187 21.09 -67.66 34.67
C LEU A 187 21.38 -67.51 36.17
N THR A 188 21.01 -66.37 36.76
CA THR A 188 21.14 -66.10 38.19
C THR A 188 20.15 -66.96 38.99
N GLY A 189 18.88 -67.05 38.57
CA GLY A 189 17.91 -67.96 39.19
C GLY A 189 18.31 -69.44 39.10
N LYS A 190 18.85 -69.87 37.95
CA LYS A 190 19.41 -71.22 37.76
C LYS A 190 20.63 -71.46 38.66
N LEU A 191 21.47 -70.45 38.88
CA LEU A 191 22.62 -70.54 39.79
C LEU A 191 22.14 -70.65 41.26
N GLU A 192 21.17 -69.84 41.68
CA GLU A 192 20.57 -69.93 43.02
C GLU A 192 19.92 -71.29 43.29
N GLU A 193 19.24 -71.87 42.31
CA GLU A 193 18.69 -73.23 42.40
C GLU A 193 19.80 -74.27 42.62
N LYS A 194 20.93 -74.16 41.90
CA LYS A 194 22.09 -75.05 42.10
C LYS A 194 22.86 -74.78 43.39
N VAL A 195 22.82 -73.56 43.93
CA VAL A 195 23.34 -73.26 45.27
C VAL A 195 22.47 -73.96 46.32
N LYS A 196 21.14 -73.79 46.29
CA LYS A 196 20.20 -74.44 47.22
C LYS A 196 20.34 -75.97 47.21
N ILE A 197 20.34 -76.59 46.02
CA ILE A 197 20.54 -78.05 45.90
C ILE A 197 21.90 -78.49 46.49
N ASN A 198 22.95 -77.67 46.39
CA ASN A 198 24.25 -77.95 46.99
C ASN A 198 24.25 -77.73 48.52
N GLU A 199 23.52 -76.75 49.03
CA GLU A 199 23.30 -76.54 50.47
C GLU A 199 22.48 -77.69 51.09
N ASP A 200 21.45 -78.17 50.40
CA ASP A 200 20.64 -79.34 50.81
C ASP A 200 21.49 -80.62 50.80
N MET A 201 22.23 -80.88 49.71
CA MET A 201 23.18 -82.00 49.63
C MET A 201 24.27 -81.92 50.70
N GLN A 202 24.73 -80.72 51.07
CA GLN A 202 25.65 -80.53 52.19
C GLN A 202 25.00 -80.83 53.54
N GLN A 203 23.75 -80.41 53.75
CA GLN A 203 22.98 -80.75 54.96
C GLN A 203 22.83 -82.27 55.10
N GLU A 204 22.30 -82.95 54.08
CA GLU A 204 22.20 -84.42 54.00
C GLU A 204 23.55 -85.10 54.30
N LEU A 205 24.64 -84.60 53.69
CA LEU A 205 25.98 -85.15 53.89
C LEU A 205 26.49 -84.90 55.33
N THR A 206 26.13 -83.79 55.98
CA THR A 206 26.40 -83.64 57.43
C THR A 206 25.55 -84.58 58.28
N GLU A 207 24.31 -84.89 57.90
CA GLU A 207 23.46 -85.83 58.63
C GLU A 207 23.97 -87.26 58.48
N ALA A 208 24.31 -87.69 57.27
CA ALA A 208 24.99 -88.95 57.00
C ALA A 208 26.32 -89.05 57.78
N ARG A 209 27.09 -87.95 57.91
CA ARG A 209 28.28 -87.92 58.78
C ARG A 209 27.96 -88.04 60.27
N LYS A 210 26.88 -87.43 60.79
CA LYS A 210 26.43 -87.59 62.18
C LYS A 210 25.97 -89.03 62.45
N GLN A 211 25.20 -89.61 61.54
CA GLN A 211 24.75 -91.01 61.60
C GLN A 211 25.94 -91.98 61.51
N LEU A 212 26.92 -91.68 60.64
CA LEU A 212 28.17 -92.45 60.55
C LEU A 212 29.00 -92.32 61.83
N SER A 213 29.13 -91.13 62.43
CA SER A 213 29.87 -90.99 63.69
C SER A 213 29.17 -91.73 64.84
N LEU A 214 27.83 -91.70 64.89
CA LEU A 214 27.02 -92.42 65.87
C LEU A 214 27.16 -93.95 65.72
N THR A 215 27.03 -94.45 64.49
CA THR A 215 27.21 -95.88 64.18
C THR A 215 28.66 -96.34 64.35
N GLN A 216 29.66 -95.49 64.10
CA GLN A 216 31.06 -95.75 64.48
C GLN A 216 31.26 -95.75 66.00
N LEU A 217 30.47 -94.99 66.77
CA LEU A 217 30.52 -94.99 68.23
C LEU A 217 29.93 -96.29 68.80
N TYR A 218 28.76 -96.72 68.29
CA TYR A 218 28.22 -98.05 68.56
C TYR A 218 29.18 -99.18 68.11
N ALA A 219 29.75 -99.08 66.91
CA ALA A 219 30.70 -100.06 66.39
C ALA A 219 31.99 -100.10 67.23
N LYS A 220 32.46 -98.98 67.79
CA LYS A 220 33.58 -98.98 68.75
C LYS A 220 33.20 -99.57 70.11
N GLN A 221 31.98 -99.32 70.60
CA GLN A 221 31.47 -99.96 71.83
C GLN A 221 31.33 -101.49 71.67
N LEU A 222 31.04 -101.97 70.46
CA LEU A 222 30.99 -103.40 70.12
C LEU A 222 32.39 -103.99 69.82
N SER A 223 33.23 -103.27 69.06
CA SER A 223 34.60 -103.67 68.69
C SER A 223 35.54 -103.76 69.90
N ASN A 224 35.21 -103.09 71.01
CA ASN A 224 35.94 -103.23 72.28
C ASN A 224 35.53 -104.51 73.07
N ARG A 225 34.80 -105.45 72.45
CA ARG A 225 34.56 -106.81 72.94
C ARG A 225 35.16 -107.90 72.05
N ASP A 226 34.97 -107.84 70.73
CA ASP A 226 35.31 -108.93 69.83
C ASP A 226 36.15 -108.44 68.63
N SER A 227 37.48 -108.61 68.71
CA SER A 227 38.42 -108.24 67.62
C SER A 227 39.05 -109.44 66.90
N GLU A 228 38.77 -110.67 67.32
CA GLU A 228 39.25 -111.89 66.65
C GLU A 228 38.10 -112.57 65.88
N GLY A 229 36.98 -112.89 66.55
CA GLY A 229 35.80 -113.51 65.92
C GLY A 229 35.02 -112.62 64.93
N SER A 230 35.45 -111.38 64.71
CA SER A 230 34.91 -110.46 63.70
C SER A 230 35.59 -110.59 62.33
N GLN A 231 36.82 -111.13 62.28
CA GLN A 231 37.59 -111.24 61.04
C GLN A 231 37.22 -112.50 60.25
N ASP A 232 37.09 -113.65 60.92
CA ASP A 232 36.58 -114.89 60.31
C ASP A 232 35.18 -114.69 59.72
N ARG A 233 34.29 -114.03 60.46
CA ARG A 233 32.94 -113.66 59.99
C ARG A 233 32.95 -112.70 58.81
N LEU A 234 33.97 -111.87 58.66
CA LEU A 234 34.12 -111.02 57.48
C LEU A 234 34.51 -111.84 56.25
N GLU A 235 35.34 -112.88 56.39
CA GLU A 235 35.63 -113.81 55.30
C GLU A 235 34.42 -114.70 54.97
N GLU A 236 33.67 -115.19 55.97
CA GLU A 236 32.41 -115.90 55.75
C GLU A 236 31.40 -115.02 54.99
N LEU A 237 31.15 -113.79 55.45
CA LEU A 237 30.23 -112.84 54.80
C LEU A 237 30.72 -112.38 53.42
N TYR A 238 32.03 -112.32 53.17
CA TYR A 238 32.58 -112.01 51.84
C TYR A 238 32.37 -113.17 50.87
N ASN A 239 32.56 -114.41 51.33
CA ASN A 239 32.25 -115.61 50.55
C ASN A 239 30.74 -115.77 50.31
N GLU A 240 29.90 -115.49 51.30
CA GLU A 240 28.44 -115.50 51.16
C GLU A 240 27.97 -114.38 50.21
N LYS A 241 28.54 -113.16 50.31
CA LYS A 241 28.32 -112.07 49.35
C LYS A 241 28.64 -112.53 47.92
N ILE A 242 29.79 -113.18 47.68
CA ILE A 242 30.15 -113.69 46.35
C ILE A 242 29.18 -114.76 45.86
N GLN A 243 28.66 -115.62 46.75
CA GLN A 243 27.62 -116.59 46.39
C GLN A 243 26.27 -115.93 46.10
N LEU A 244 25.91 -114.87 46.82
CA LEU A 244 24.70 -114.08 46.58
C LEU A 244 24.81 -113.27 45.29
N GLU A 245 25.97 -112.67 44.98
CA GLU A 245 26.21 -111.97 43.71
C GLU A 245 26.16 -112.92 42.52
N LYS A 246 26.66 -114.16 42.66
CA LYS A 246 26.46 -115.23 41.67
C LYS A 246 24.98 -115.57 41.49
N LYS A 247 24.25 -115.85 42.57
CA LYS A 247 22.80 -116.13 42.52
C LYS A 247 21.99 -114.96 41.94
N VAL A 248 22.35 -113.71 42.24
CA VAL A 248 21.70 -112.51 41.70
C VAL A 248 21.98 -112.36 40.20
N ASN A 249 23.17 -112.72 39.72
CA ASN A 249 23.44 -112.78 38.28
C ASN A 249 22.74 -113.97 37.61
N GLU A 250 22.70 -115.16 38.22
CA GLU A 250 21.92 -116.30 37.73
C GLU A 250 20.42 -115.97 37.66
N TYR A 251 19.88 -115.24 38.64
CA TYR A 251 18.51 -114.73 38.61
C TYR A 251 18.31 -113.58 37.62
N ARG A 252 19.30 -112.70 37.40
CA ARG A 252 19.26 -111.69 36.32
C ARG A 252 19.19 -112.39 34.97
N ASP A 253 20.09 -113.32 34.68
CA ASP A 253 20.10 -114.10 33.44
C ASP A 253 18.80 -114.86 33.23
N ALA A 254 18.21 -115.41 34.30
CA ALA A 254 16.90 -116.06 34.26
C ALA A 254 15.76 -115.07 34.00
N ILE A 255 15.77 -113.89 34.65
CA ILE A 255 14.78 -112.82 34.41
C ILE A 255 14.93 -112.25 33.01
N GLU A 256 16.15 -112.11 32.48
CA GLU A 256 16.39 -111.64 31.11
C GLU A 256 15.85 -112.67 30.09
N LYS A 257 16.11 -113.97 30.29
CA LYS A 257 15.52 -115.05 29.48
C LYS A 257 14.00 -115.07 29.56
N ILE A 258 13.42 -115.03 30.76
CA ILE A 258 11.96 -114.96 30.96
C ILE A 258 11.38 -113.66 30.36
N SER A 259 12.11 -112.55 30.38
CA SER A 259 11.67 -111.29 29.75
C SER A 259 11.72 -111.36 28.23
N PHE A 260 12.72 -112.04 27.65
CA PHE A 260 12.83 -112.30 26.22
C PHE A 260 11.75 -113.28 25.75
N GLU A 261 11.54 -114.39 26.47
CA GLU A 261 10.44 -115.33 26.24
C GLU A 261 9.08 -114.62 26.36
N LYS A 262 8.88 -113.76 27.37
CA LYS A 262 7.68 -112.94 27.52
C LYS A 262 7.51 -111.94 26.38
N GLN A 263 8.57 -111.28 25.92
CA GLN A 263 8.51 -110.37 24.77
C GLN A 263 8.20 -111.12 23.47
N GLN A 264 8.82 -112.29 23.26
CA GLN A 264 8.59 -113.15 22.11
C GLN A 264 7.15 -113.70 22.11
N LEU A 265 6.65 -114.18 23.25
CA LEU A 265 5.28 -114.65 23.43
C LEU A 265 4.28 -113.49 23.31
N SER A 266 4.60 -112.31 23.85
CA SER A 266 3.79 -111.09 23.68
C SER A 266 3.73 -110.66 22.22
N ALA A 267 4.83 -110.75 21.45
CA ALA A 267 4.84 -110.47 20.02
C ALA A 267 4.09 -111.52 19.21
N GLN A 268 4.13 -112.80 19.62
CA GLN A 268 3.27 -113.85 19.04
C GLN A 268 1.79 -113.56 19.30
N TYR A 269 1.41 -113.23 20.54
CA TYR A 269 0.04 -112.82 20.88
C TYR A 269 -0.38 -111.55 20.15
N GLN A 270 0.49 -110.54 20.05
CA GLN A 270 0.26 -109.32 19.25
C GLN A 270 -0.08 -109.72 17.80
N SER A 271 0.80 -110.48 17.14
CA SER A 271 0.59 -110.94 15.76
C SER A 271 -0.68 -111.79 15.57
N PHE A 272 -1.15 -112.46 16.62
CA PHE A 272 -2.37 -113.26 16.60
C PHE A 272 -3.62 -112.38 16.79
N MET A 273 -3.55 -111.40 17.70
CA MET A 273 -4.57 -110.37 17.89
C MET A 273 -4.68 -109.45 16.67
N ASP A 274 -3.58 -109.10 16.00
CA ASP A 274 -3.56 -108.31 14.77
C ASP A 274 -4.22 -109.09 13.61
N ARG A 275 -3.94 -110.40 13.50
CA ARG A 275 -4.62 -111.29 12.53
C ARG A 275 -6.11 -111.45 12.85
N LEU A 276 -6.47 -111.56 14.13
CA LEU A 276 -7.87 -111.57 14.56
C LEU A 276 -8.55 -110.22 14.31
N SER A 277 -7.87 -109.09 14.51
CA SER A 277 -8.43 -107.76 14.17
C SER A 277 -8.64 -107.66 12.68
N GLN A 278 -7.67 -108.00 11.83
CA GLN A 278 -7.86 -107.99 10.37
C GLN A 278 -9.01 -108.91 9.91
N GLN A 279 -9.23 -110.05 10.57
CA GLN A 279 -10.42 -110.88 10.34
C GLN A 279 -11.70 -110.19 10.81
N VAL A 280 -11.73 -109.66 12.04
CA VAL A 280 -12.87 -108.94 12.63
C VAL A 280 -13.22 -107.70 11.82
N ASP A 281 -12.25 -106.93 11.35
CA ASP A 281 -12.42 -105.71 10.56
C ASP A 281 -12.83 -106.04 9.12
N GLY A 282 -12.31 -107.13 8.55
CA GLY A 282 -12.83 -107.73 7.31
C GLY A 282 -14.24 -108.31 7.44
N HIS A 283 -14.66 -108.71 8.64
CA HIS A 283 -16.04 -109.05 8.96
C HIS A 283 -16.91 -107.80 9.22
N LYS A 284 -16.38 -106.75 9.87
CA LYS A 284 -17.08 -105.45 10.03
C LYS A 284 -17.38 -104.82 8.68
N ALA A 285 -16.42 -104.75 7.76
CA ALA A 285 -16.66 -104.20 6.42
C ALA A 285 -17.74 -104.98 5.64
N ARG A 286 -17.82 -106.31 5.82
CA ARG A 286 -18.92 -107.14 5.28
C ARG A 286 -20.24 -106.90 6.01
N VAL A 287 -20.22 -106.68 7.34
CA VAL A 287 -21.40 -106.31 8.12
C VAL A 287 -21.87 -104.91 7.76
N GLU A 288 -21.00 -103.95 7.45
CA GLU A 288 -21.37 -102.60 7.00
C GLU A 288 -22.00 -102.64 5.59
N GLN A 289 -21.49 -103.48 4.70
CA GLN A 289 -22.14 -103.77 3.41
C GLN A 289 -23.53 -104.40 3.60
N LEU A 290 -23.64 -105.45 4.43
CA LEU A 290 -24.91 -106.09 4.76
C LEU A 290 -25.86 -105.19 5.56
N MET A 291 -25.35 -104.23 6.34
CA MET A 291 -26.13 -103.26 7.09
C MET A 291 -26.63 -102.13 6.18
N ALA A 292 -25.87 -101.72 5.15
CA ALA A 292 -26.36 -100.83 4.11
C ALA A 292 -27.49 -101.50 3.31
N GLU A 293 -27.35 -102.78 2.96
CA GLU A 293 -28.45 -103.56 2.36
C GLU A 293 -29.64 -103.66 3.32
N LYS A 294 -29.41 -103.97 4.60
CA LYS A 294 -30.45 -104.05 5.64
C LYS A 294 -31.17 -102.73 5.89
N GLU A 295 -30.48 -101.58 5.83
CA GLU A 295 -31.10 -100.25 5.98
C GLU A 295 -32.00 -99.87 4.78
N THR A 296 -31.79 -100.49 3.61
CA THR A 296 -32.73 -100.38 2.48
C THR A 296 -33.96 -101.29 2.63
N LEU A 297 -33.86 -102.35 3.44
CA LEU A 297 -34.96 -103.30 3.71
C LEU A 297 -35.78 -102.95 4.97
N GLU A 298 -35.17 -102.43 6.03
CA GLU A 298 -35.88 -102.03 7.26
C GLU A 298 -36.87 -100.88 7.02
N LYS A 299 -36.63 -100.03 6.01
CA LYS A 299 -37.60 -99.05 5.48
C LYS A 299 -38.91 -99.67 4.93
N THR A 300 -39.04 -101.00 4.92
CA THR A 300 -40.26 -101.73 4.52
C THR A 300 -40.94 -102.52 5.65
N VAL A 301 -40.33 -102.62 6.84
CA VAL A 301 -40.75 -103.58 7.90
C VAL A 301 -41.44 -102.93 9.11
N ASP A 302 -41.39 -101.61 9.29
CA ASP A 302 -42.12 -100.87 10.34
C ASP A 302 -43.65 -100.79 10.12
N LYS A 303 -44.27 -101.93 9.79
CA LYS A 303 -45.72 -102.13 9.69
C LYS A 303 -46.17 -103.31 10.57
N LEU A 304 -46.50 -102.98 11.83
CA LEU A 304 -47.44 -103.64 12.76
C LEU A 304 -46.93 -104.68 13.82
N ARG A 305 -47.07 -104.29 15.11
CA ARG A 305 -47.66 -105.05 16.27
C ARG A 305 -46.85 -106.16 17.00
N SER A 306 -47.18 -106.66 18.23
CA SER A 306 -47.74 -106.09 19.53
C SER A 306 -48.06 -107.20 20.61
N LYS A 307 -48.13 -106.89 21.93
CA LYS A 307 -48.73 -107.66 23.10
C LYS A 307 -47.99 -108.94 23.61
N GLU A 308 -48.20 -109.59 24.80
CA GLU A 308 -48.63 -109.35 26.23
C GLU A 308 -48.34 -110.67 27.07
N GLN A 309 -48.74 -111.04 28.33
CA GLN A 309 -49.72 -110.64 29.40
C GLN A 309 -49.35 -111.25 30.80
N ILE A 310 -50.14 -111.11 31.91
CA ILE A 310 -49.75 -111.51 33.31
C ILE A 310 -50.94 -112.03 34.22
N PRO A 311 -50.76 -113.06 35.13
CA PRO A 311 -51.74 -113.59 36.12
C PRO A 311 -51.22 -113.59 37.63
N LEU A 312 -51.78 -114.10 38.76
CA LEU A 312 -53.06 -114.74 39.25
C LEU A 312 -53.11 -114.83 40.83
N SER A 313 -54.08 -115.57 41.44
CA SER A 313 -54.03 -116.33 42.76
C SER A 313 -54.48 -115.62 44.09
N VAL A 314 -55.10 -116.20 45.17
CA VAL A 314 -55.78 -117.52 45.46
C VAL A 314 -57.10 -117.46 46.34
N PRO A 315 -57.13 -117.10 47.65
CA PRO A 315 -57.96 -117.78 48.71
C PRO A 315 -58.89 -116.84 49.58
N GLN A 316 -59.65 -117.13 50.67
CA GLN A 316 -60.38 -118.24 51.43
C GLN A 316 -60.94 -117.56 52.75
N ASP A 317 -61.83 -118.00 53.68
CA ASP A 317 -63.01 -118.90 53.96
C ASP A 317 -63.64 -118.36 55.32
N ASP A 318 -64.72 -118.75 56.05
CA ASP A 318 -65.83 -119.77 56.13
C ASP A 318 -67.02 -119.18 57.02
N GLU A 319 -68.21 -119.81 57.17
CA GLU A 319 -69.42 -119.19 57.80
C GLU A 319 -70.52 -120.15 58.39
N LEU A 320 -71.47 -119.69 59.26
CA LEU A 320 -72.74 -120.40 59.61
C LEU A 320 -73.81 -119.54 60.37
N CYS A 321 -75.13 -119.60 59.98
CA CYS A 321 -76.38 -119.49 60.82
C CYS A 321 -77.70 -118.91 60.19
N GLN A 322 -77.75 -118.56 58.90
CA GLN A 322 -78.71 -117.65 58.20
C GLN A 322 -80.28 -117.77 58.35
N ARG A 323 -80.90 -118.64 59.18
CA ARG A 323 -82.29 -119.11 58.93
C ARG A 323 -83.48 -118.39 59.61
N LEU A 324 -83.33 -117.16 60.11
CA LEU A 324 -84.42 -116.40 60.79
C LEU A 324 -85.01 -115.21 59.98
N GLU A 325 -84.41 -114.82 58.86
CA GLU A 325 -84.61 -113.49 58.25
C GLU A 325 -85.96 -113.25 57.56
N GLN A 326 -86.62 -114.31 57.08
CA GLN A 326 -87.65 -114.18 56.04
C GLN A 326 -88.89 -113.36 56.46
N TYR A 327 -89.37 -113.50 57.71
CA TYR A 327 -90.55 -112.77 58.18
C TYR A 327 -90.31 -111.28 58.47
N GLN A 328 -89.06 -110.80 58.52
CA GLN A 328 -88.77 -109.37 58.71
C GLN A 328 -88.94 -108.57 57.40
N GLN A 329 -88.90 -109.24 56.25
CA GLN A 329 -88.76 -108.59 54.93
C GLN A 329 -90.03 -107.90 54.43
N GLU A 330 -91.23 -108.26 54.89
CA GLU A 330 -92.48 -107.69 54.38
C GLU A 330 -92.84 -106.35 55.02
N ILE A 331 -92.59 -106.20 56.33
CA ILE A 331 -92.80 -104.95 57.07
C ILE A 331 -91.89 -103.82 56.54
N ALA A 332 -90.69 -104.16 56.06
CA ALA A 332 -89.75 -103.21 55.48
C ALA A 332 -90.28 -102.55 54.18
N LYS A 333 -90.95 -103.31 53.31
CA LYS A 333 -91.34 -102.87 51.95
C LYS A 333 -92.30 -101.66 51.96
N LEU A 334 -93.27 -101.65 52.87
CA LEU A 334 -94.28 -100.58 52.93
C LEU A 334 -93.74 -99.27 53.51
N LYS A 335 -92.70 -99.31 54.36
CA LYS A 335 -92.06 -98.09 54.89
C LYS A 335 -91.21 -97.39 53.82
N GLY A 336 -90.39 -98.15 53.10
CA GLY A 336 -89.47 -97.61 52.09
C GLY A 336 -90.15 -96.79 50.99
N LEU A 337 -91.39 -97.14 50.60
CA LEU A 337 -92.14 -96.38 49.59
C LEU A 337 -92.53 -94.97 50.08
N TYR A 338 -92.93 -94.82 51.35
CA TYR A 338 -93.24 -93.51 51.93
C TYR A 338 -91.96 -92.68 52.14
N GLU A 339 -90.90 -93.34 52.62
CA GLU A 339 -89.59 -92.71 52.85
C GLU A 339 -88.98 -92.17 51.54
N SER A 340 -89.12 -92.89 50.42
CA SER A 340 -88.71 -92.42 49.09
C SER A 340 -89.41 -91.12 48.67
N GLN A 341 -90.73 -91.05 48.79
CA GLN A 341 -91.48 -89.88 48.32
C GLN A 341 -91.19 -88.61 49.14
N VAL A 342 -90.82 -88.76 50.42
CA VAL A 342 -90.33 -87.63 51.24
C VAL A 342 -88.93 -87.19 50.77
N GLN A 343 -88.04 -88.13 50.48
CA GLN A 343 -86.69 -87.83 49.96
C GLN A 343 -86.74 -87.08 48.61
N ASP A 344 -87.61 -87.49 47.68
CA ASP A 344 -87.71 -86.86 46.35
C ASP A 344 -88.12 -85.37 46.44
N ASN A 345 -89.10 -85.05 47.28
CA ASN A 345 -89.52 -83.65 47.52
C ASN A 345 -88.40 -82.83 48.18
N GLN A 346 -87.65 -83.43 49.11
CA GLN A 346 -86.54 -82.77 49.79
C GLN A 346 -85.37 -82.50 48.83
N GLN A 347 -85.07 -83.42 47.90
CA GLN A 347 -84.10 -83.21 46.82
C GLN A 347 -84.49 -82.05 45.89
N MET A 348 -85.75 -81.96 45.49
CA MET A 348 -86.20 -80.85 44.61
C MET A 348 -86.11 -79.48 45.30
N SER A 349 -86.37 -79.41 46.60
CA SER A 349 -86.18 -78.16 47.37
C SER A 349 -84.70 -77.75 47.42
N VAL A 350 -83.78 -78.68 47.60
CA VAL A 350 -82.33 -78.41 47.57
C VAL A 350 -81.87 -77.93 46.19
N LEU A 351 -82.34 -78.56 45.11
CA LEU A 351 -81.98 -78.15 43.75
C LEU A 351 -82.47 -76.74 43.37
N LEU A 352 -83.57 -76.25 43.94
CA LEU A 352 -84.01 -74.87 43.72
C LEU A 352 -83.06 -73.87 44.41
N VAL A 353 -82.72 -74.10 45.68
CA VAL A 353 -81.77 -73.27 46.43
C VAL A 353 -80.39 -73.27 45.76
N GLU A 354 -79.93 -74.41 45.23
CA GLU A 354 -78.70 -74.48 44.42
C GLU A 354 -78.74 -73.62 43.15
N ARG A 355 -79.92 -73.40 42.55
CA ARG A 355 -80.07 -72.62 41.31
C ARG A 355 -80.20 -71.13 41.62
N GLU A 356 -80.89 -70.77 42.69
CA GLU A 356 -80.98 -69.40 43.19
C GLU A 356 -79.57 -68.90 43.60
N ALA A 357 -78.83 -69.67 44.40
CA ALA A 357 -77.46 -69.32 44.79
C ALA A 357 -76.49 -69.19 43.60
N ARG A 358 -76.70 -69.97 42.52
CA ARG A 358 -75.92 -69.84 41.27
C ARG A 358 -76.30 -68.61 40.44
N ALA A 359 -77.56 -68.18 40.50
CA ALA A 359 -77.97 -66.93 39.86
C ALA A 359 -77.36 -65.72 40.59
N GLU A 360 -77.44 -65.71 41.93
CA GLU A 360 -76.81 -64.68 42.77
C GLU A 360 -75.29 -64.59 42.55
N SER A 361 -74.58 -65.71 42.47
CA SER A 361 -73.13 -65.69 42.22
C SER A 361 -72.77 -65.10 40.85
N LEU A 362 -73.54 -65.43 39.80
CA LEU A 362 -73.33 -64.87 38.46
C LEU A 362 -73.65 -63.37 38.39
N GLU A 363 -74.65 -62.89 39.14
CA GLU A 363 -74.91 -61.46 39.25
C GLU A 363 -73.77 -60.70 39.95
N VAL A 364 -73.15 -61.29 40.98
CA VAL A 364 -72.00 -60.69 41.67
C VAL A 364 -70.76 -60.68 40.76
N GLU A 365 -70.51 -61.76 40.02
CA GLU A 365 -69.44 -61.81 39.02
C GLU A 365 -69.63 -60.76 37.90
N LEU A 366 -70.85 -60.61 37.37
CA LEU A 366 -71.14 -59.61 36.34
C LEU A 366 -70.98 -58.16 36.85
N LYS A 367 -71.39 -57.86 38.09
CA LYS A 367 -71.17 -56.54 38.71
C LYS A 367 -69.67 -56.26 38.85
N ARG A 368 -68.91 -57.22 39.39
CA ARG A 368 -67.45 -57.06 39.52
C ARG A 368 -66.76 -56.89 38.16
N LEU A 369 -67.19 -57.59 37.12
CA LEU A 369 -66.64 -57.42 35.76
C LEU A 369 -66.97 -56.05 35.13
N GLN A 370 -68.07 -55.40 35.54
CA GLN A 370 -68.36 -54.02 35.14
C GLN A 370 -67.47 -53.02 35.88
N ASP A 371 -67.28 -53.20 37.19
CA ASP A 371 -66.37 -52.38 37.99
C ASP A 371 -64.91 -52.53 37.51
N ASP A 372 -64.43 -53.78 37.34
CA ASP A 372 -63.12 -54.15 36.77
C ASP A 372 -62.88 -53.44 35.40
N HIS A 373 -63.94 -53.27 34.59
CA HIS A 373 -63.85 -52.58 33.29
C HIS A 373 -63.76 -51.05 33.42
N VAL A 374 -64.48 -50.44 34.37
CA VAL A 374 -64.41 -48.98 34.62
C VAL A 374 -63.06 -48.59 35.21
N GLU A 375 -62.53 -49.39 36.14
CA GLU A 375 -61.17 -49.21 36.66
C GLU A 375 -60.11 -49.37 35.54
N SER A 376 -60.26 -50.36 34.67
CA SER A 376 -59.38 -50.55 33.51
C SER A 376 -59.41 -49.35 32.54
N SER A 377 -60.59 -48.82 32.22
CA SER A 377 -60.73 -47.65 31.32
C SER A 377 -60.10 -46.40 31.92
N THR A 378 -60.37 -46.11 33.19
CA THR A 378 -59.81 -44.92 33.87
C THR A 378 -58.30 -45.02 34.07
N LEU A 379 -57.77 -46.22 34.33
CA LEU A 379 -56.32 -46.47 34.35
C LEU A 379 -55.67 -46.27 32.97
N LEU A 380 -56.34 -46.71 31.89
CA LEU A 380 -55.84 -46.50 30.51
C LEU A 380 -55.84 -45.03 30.11
N GLU A 381 -56.82 -44.22 30.55
CA GLU A 381 -56.84 -42.78 30.35
C GLU A 381 -55.72 -42.08 31.15
N ALA A 382 -55.52 -42.46 32.41
CA ALA A 382 -54.42 -41.96 33.24
C ALA A 382 -53.04 -42.28 32.60
N LEU A 383 -52.83 -43.53 32.17
CA LEU A 383 -51.60 -43.95 31.49
C LEU A 383 -51.37 -43.22 30.15
N GLN A 384 -52.43 -42.86 29.42
CA GLN A 384 -52.31 -42.02 28.22
C GLN A 384 -51.93 -40.58 28.56
N SER A 385 -52.55 -39.99 29.58
CA SER A 385 -52.19 -38.66 30.10
C SER A 385 -50.73 -38.61 30.55
N ASP A 386 -50.29 -39.57 31.37
CA ASP A 386 -48.92 -39.65 31.89
C ASP A 386 -47.90 -39.92 30.77
N LYS A 387 -48.24 -40.72 29.76
CA LYS A 387 -47.41 -40.90 28.56
C LYS A 387 -47.24 -39.59 27.78
N VAL A 388 -48.29 -38.77 27.67
CA VAL A 388 -48.22 -37.44 27.06
C VAL A 388 -47.39 -36.48 27.92
N ALA A 389 -47.58 -36.46 29.25
CA ALA A 389 -46.78 -35.64 30.16
C ALA A 389 -45.29 -36.02 30.14
N ALA A 390 -44.98 -37.31 30.22
CA ALA A 390 -43.61 -37.84 30.15
C ALA A 390 -42.97 -37.55 28.78
N SER A 391 -43.69 -37.71 27.66
CA SER A 391 -43.14 -37.37 26.34
C SER A 391 -42.84 -35.88 26.18
N ARG A 392 -43.67 -34.99 26.74
CA ARG A 392 -43.40 -33.54 26.79
C ARG A 392 -42.18 -33.22 27.66
N ALA A 393 -42.06 -33.83 28.84
CA ALA A 393 -40.89 -33.68 29.71
C ALA A 393 -39.60 -34.23 29.06
N ILE A 394 -39.67 -35.35 28.33
CA ILE A 394 -38.54 -35.89 27.56
C ILE A 394 -38.16 -34.97 26.40
N ALA A 395 -39.13 -34.36 25.70
CA ALA A 395 -38.86 -33.38 24.66
C ALA A 395 -38.19 -32.12 25.22
N GLN A 396 -38.69 -31.58 26.34
CA GLN A 396 -38.08 -30.46 27.05
C GLN A 396 -36.66 -30.79 27.53
N ASN A 397 -36.44 -31.97 28.11
CA ASN A 397 -35.10 -32.41 28.55
C ASN A 397 -34.13 -32.66 27.38
N ARG A 398 -34.62 -33.03 26.19
CA ARG A 398 -33.79 -33.10 24.97
C ARG A 398 -33.42 -31.71 24.45
N GLU A 399 -34.37 -30.78 24.47
CA GLU A 399 -34.12 -29.39 24.05
C GLU A 399 -33.18 -28.67 25.01
N LEU A 400 -33.34 -28.84 26.32
CA LEU A 400 -32.40 -28.31 27.32
C LEU A 400 -31.01 -28.93 27.17
N LYS A 401 -30.89 -30.22 26.81
CA LYS A 401 -29.60 -30.84 26.48
C LYS A 401 -28.98 -30.24 25.23
N ARG A 402 -29.74 -30.08 24.14
CA ARG A 402 -29.27 -29.41 22.91
C ARG A 402 -28.75 -28.00 23.21
N GLN A 403 -29.47 -27.22 24.02
CA GLN A 403 -29.06 -25.88 24.43
C GLN A 403 -27.79 -25.90 25.30
N LEU A 404 -27.64 -26.86 26.22
CA LEU A 404 -26.42 -27.03 27.01
C LEU A 404 -25.23 -27.50 26.17
N GLU A 405 -25.46 -28.40 25.20
CA GLU A 405 -24.47 -28.85 24.22
C GLU A 405 -24.00 -27.68 23.34
N GLU A 406 -24.92 -26.83 22.84
CA GLU A 406 -24.58 -25.62 22.08
C GLU A 406 -23.86 -24.54 22.91
N LEU A 407 -24.22 -24.38 24.19
CA LEU A 407 -23.49 -23.52 25.14
C LEU A 407 -22.10 -24.07 25.46
N GLN A 408 -21.95 -25.39 25.59
CA GLN A 408 -20.65 -26.03 25.79
C GLN A 408 -19.76 -25.89 24.54
N ASP A 409 -20.32 -26.11 23.35
CA ASP A 409 -19.62 -25.96 22.07
C ASP A 409 -19.14 -24.52 21.84
N THR A 410 -20.01 -23.53 22.10
CA THR A 410 -19.66 -22.12 21.98
C THR A 410 -18.67 -21.67 23.05
N PHE A 411 -18.75 -22.20 24.28
CA PHE A 411 -17.75 -21.97 25.33
C PHE A 411 -16.38 -22.57 24.97
N VAL A 412 -16.33 -23.80 24.43
CA VAL A 412 -15.08 -24.43 23.98
C VAL A 412 -14.46 -23.66 22.81
N LYS A 413 -15.27 -23.26 21.82
CA LYS A 413 -14.82 -22.40 20.71
C LYS A 413 -14.23 -21.09 21.25
N LEU A 414 -15.00 -20.33 22.05
CA LEU A 414 -14.55 -19.07 22.65
C LEU A 414 -13.30 -19.22 23.54
N SER A 415 -13.14 -20.36 24.23
CA SER A 415 -11.96 -20.65 25.04
C SER A 415 -10.73 -20.97 24.17
N ASN A 416 -10.90 -21.64 23.04
CA ASN A 416 -9.83 -21.91 22.08
C ASN A 416 -9.45 -20.63 21.33
N ASP A 417 -10.43 -19.89 20.79
CA ASP A 417 -10.24 -18.59 20.14
C ASP A 417 -9.49 -17.61 21.05
N LYS A 418 -9.86 -17.58 22.34
CA LYS A 418 -9.16 -16.79 23.36
C LYS A 418 -7.73 -17.27 23.60
N LEU A 419 -7.49 -18.58 23.62
CA LEU A 419 -6.14 -19.14 23.78
C LEU A 419 -5.27 -18.76 22.59
N ASP A 420 -5.75 -18.97 21.37
CA ASP A 420 -5.07 -18.61 20.12
C ASP A 420 -4.79 -17.10 20.05
N LEU A 421 -5.75 -16.25 20.43
CA LEU A 421 -5.55 -14.80 20.56
C LEU A 421 -4.48 -14.44 21.61
N THR A 422 -4.43 -15.15 22.75
CA THR A 422 -3.37 -14.91 23.74
C THR A 422 -2.00 -15.41 23.30
N GLU A 423 -1.94 -16.51 22.54
CA GLU A 423 -0.69 -16.98 21.94
C GLU A 423 -0.20 -16.02 20.84
N GLN A 424 -1.08 -15.54 19.98
CA GLN A 424 -0.76 -14.53 18.96
C GLN A 424 -0.27 -13.25 19.63
N LEU A 425 -0.97 -12.76 20.66
CA LEU A 425 -0.53 -11.59 21.43
C LEU A 425 0.84 -11.79 22.08
N GLN A 426 1.16 -12.99 22.60
CA GLN A 426 2.48 -13.29 23.15
C GLN A 426 3.57 -13.34 22.07
N LYS A 427 3.26 -13.88 20.88
CA LYS A 427 4.16 -13.92 19.72
C LYS A 427 4.46 -12.52 19.22
N GLU A 428 3.44 -11.68 19.04
CA GLU A 428 3.60 -10.26 18.66
C GLU A 428 4.35 -9.45 19.74
N GLN A 429 4.10 -9.69 21.03
CA GLN A 429 4.87 -9.07 22.11
C GLN A 429 6.35 -9.50 22.11
N TYR A 430 6.65 -10.75 21.75
CA TYR A 430 8.03 -11.21 21.60
C TYR A 430 8.71 -10.54 20.40
N VAL A 431 8.05 -10.54 19.23
CA VAL A 431 8.56 -9.86 18.01
C VAL A 431 8.75 -8.36 18.26
N THR A 432 7.84 -7.70 18.97
CA THR A 432 7.95 -6.28 19.32
C THR A 432 9.16 -6.00 20.22
N LYS A 433 9.47 -6.89 21.16
CA LYS A 433 10.68 -6.80 21.99
C LYS A 433 11.95 -7.03 21.18
N GLU A 434 11.99 -8.07 20.35
CA GLU A 434 13.15 -8.37 19.50
C GLU A 434 13.43 -7.24 18.50
N LEU A 435 12.39 -6.64 17.92
CA LEU A 435 12.52 -5.44 17.08
C LEU A 435 12.99 -4.22 17.89
N GLY A 436 12.51 -4.03 19.11
CA GLY A 436 12.99 -2.98 20.02
C GLY A 436 14.46 -3.14 20.41
N GLU A 437 14.91 -4.36 20.70
CA GLU A 437 16.31 -4.68 21.00
C GLU A 437 17.21 -4.46 19.78
N ARG A 438 16.78 -4.88 18.58
CA ARG A 438 17.49 -4.62 17.32
C ARG A 438 17.55 -3.13 16.97
N LEU A 439 16.49 -2.36 17.23
CA LEU A 439 16.49 -0.90 17.05
C LEU A 439 17.44 -0.23 18.05
N GLY A 440 17.46 -0.66 19.31
CA GLY A 440 18.42 -0.17 20.32
C GLY A 440 19.87 -0.41 19.91
N GLN A 441 20.18 -1.61 19.39
CA GLN A 441 21.50 -1.95 18.82
C GLN A 441 21.87 -1.04 17.64
N GLN A 442 20.94 -0.82 16.70
CA GLN A 442 21.17 0.09 15.56
C GLN A 442 21.34 1.55 16.00
N GLU A 443 20.65 2.01 17.04
CA GLU A 443 20.89 3.33 17.61
C GLU A 443 22.25 3.43 18.31
N GLU A 444 22.74 2.37 18.94
CA GLU A 444 24.06 2.29 19.55
C GLU A 444 25.16 2.32 18.47
N GLU A 445 25.06 1.49 17.43
CA GLU A 445 25.96 1.55 16.25
C GLU A 445 25.95 2.95 15.60
N MET A 446 24.78 3.59 15.49
CA MET A 446 24.67 4.95 14.95
C MET A 446 25.12 6.05 15.92
N ARG A 447 25.25 5.79 17.22
CA ARG A 447 25.92 6.68 18.18
C ARG A 447 27.44 6.52 18.07
N ASP A 448 27.95 5.29 18.11
CA ASP A 448 29.37 4.98 17.95
C ASP A 448 29.94 5.52 16.63
N LEU A 449 29.19 5.44 15.53
CA LEU A 449 29.59 6.00 14.24
C LEU A 449 29.60 7.53 14.20
N ARG A 450 28.73 8.21 14.97
CA ARG A 450 28.75 9.68 15.11
C ARG A 450 29.93 10.14 15.96
N ASP A 451 30.21 9.45 17.07
CA ASP A 451 31.35 9.77 17.93
C ASP A 451 32.68 9.52 17.21
N GLN A 452 32.77 8.45 16.40
CA GLN A 452 33.89 8.22 15.49
C GLN A 452 34.02 9.26 14.36
N LEU A 453 32.90 9.85 13.91
CA LEU A 453 32.92 10.93 12.92
C LEU A 453 33.42 12.24 13.56
N ALA A 454 32.86 12.65 14.69
CA ALA A 454 33.30 13.82 15.44
C ALA A 454 34.79 13.72 15.84
N ALA A 455 35.25 12.53 16.25
CA ALA A 455 36.67 12.27 16.56
C ALA A 455 37.60 12.22 15.32
N LYS A 456 37.04 12.22 14.10
CA LYS A 456 37.79 12.42 12.84
C LYS A 456 37.72 13.88 12.40
N GLU A 457 36.56 14.52 12.51
CA GLU A 457 36.36 15.95 12.22
C GLU A 457 37.28 16.82 13.09
N GLY A 458 37.40 16.53 14.39
CA GLY A 458 38.37 17.18 15.26
C GLY A 458 39.82 17.03 14.79
N LYS A 459 40.22 15.84 14.32
CA LYS A 459 41.57 15.60 13.79
C LYS A 459 41.82 16.28 12.44
N VAL A 460 40.79 16.45 11.62
CA VAL A 460 40.88 17.25 10.39
C VAL A 460 41.07 18.72 10.78
N HIS A 461 40.31 19.22 11.75
CA HIS A 461 40.45 20.58 12.26
C HIS A 461 41.84 20.84 12.87
N ASP A 462 42.37 19.91 13.68
CA ASP A 462 43.73 19.98 14.23
C ASP A 462 44.80 20.10 13.12
N LEU A 463 44.60 19.40 11.99
CA LEU A 463 45.50 19.41 10.83
C LEU A 463 45.31 20.67 9.97
N GLU A 464 44.10 21.21 9.87
CA GLU A 464 43.82 22.49 9.23
C GLU A 464 44.43 23.66 10.02
N GLU A 465 44.34 23.63 11.36
CA GLU A 465 45.05 24.58 12.22
C GLU A 465 46.58 24.48 12.06
N GLN A 466 47.13 23.26 11.99
CA GLN A 466 48.57 23.07 11.74
C GLN A 466 48.98 23.61 10.36
N THR A 467 48.23 23.27 9.31
CA THR A 467 48.48 23.74 7.94
C THR A 467 48.39 25.26 7.82
N THR A 468 47.42 25.89 8.48
CA THR A 468 47.27 27.36 8.47
C THR A 468 48.37 28.06 9.27
N ARG A 469 48.79 27.49 10.42
CA ARG A 469 49.98 27.96 11.16
C ARG A 469 51.26 27.86 10.32
N GLU A 470 51.47 26.75 9.62
CA GLU A 470 52.61 26.57 8.71
C GLU A 470 52.56 27.54 7.53
N MET A 471 51.40 27.73 6.88
CA MET A 471 51.23 28.72 5.81
C MET A 471 51.53 30.15 6.27
N TYR A 472 51.10 30.52 7.48
CA TYR A 472 51.39 31.84 8.06
C TYR A 472 52.89 32.03 8.30
N GLN A 473 53.58 31.03 8.87
CA GLN A 473 55.04 31.04 9.02
C GLN A 473 55.77 31.13 7.67
N GLN A 474 55.32 30.37 6.66
CA GLN A 474 55.87 30.43 5.30
C GLN A 474 55.65 31.82 4.66
N SER A 475 54.51 32.47 4.87
CA SER A 475 54.29 33.85 4.40
C SER A 475 55.26 34.83 5.06
N GLN A 476 55.39 34.81 6.39
CA GLN A 476 56.35 35.67 7.09
C GLN A 476 57.79 35.47 6.59
N LEU A 477 58.19 34.23 6.31
CA LEU A 477 59.51 33.93 5.73
C LEU A 477 59.64 34.44 4.29
N ALA A 478 58.62 34.28 3.46
CA ALA A 478 58.59 34.81 2.09
C ALA A 478 58.66 36.34 2.07
N ASP A 479 57.99 37.02 3.00
CA ASP A 479 58.02 38.48 3.13
C ASP A 479 59.39 38.98 3.60
N ARG A 480 60.02 38.32 4.58
CA ARG A 480 61.42 38.60 4.95
C ARG A 480 62.37 38.42 3.76
N VAL A 481 62.20 37.36 2.96
CA VAL A 481 62.99 37.16 1.73
C VAL A 481 62.73 38.27 0.69
N ARG A 482 61.47 38.69 0.48
CA ARG A 482 61.13 39.81 -0.40
C ARG A 482 61.78 41.12 0.05
N HIS A 483 61.80 41.42 1.35
CA HIS A 483 62.48 42.58 1.90
C HIS A 483 64.01 42.54 1.66
N TYR A 484 64.67 41.40 1.90
CA TYR A 484 66.10 41.27 1.63
C TYR A 484 66.42 41.38 0.12
N GLN A 485 65.59 40.81 -0.76
CA GLN A 485 65.74 40.95 -2.22
C GLN A 485 65.64 42.42 -2.66
N ALA A 486 64.66 43.17 -2.16
CA ALA A 486 64.53 44.61 -2.45
C ALA A 486 65.71 45.42 -1.88
N GLN A 487 66.24 45.05 -0.70
CA GLN A 487 67.42 45.68 -0.11
C GLN A 487 68.69 45.42 -0.95
N CYS A 488 68.86 44.22 -1.49
CA CYS A 488 69.94 43.92 -2.44
C CYS A 488 69.82 44.78 -3.70
N GLN A 489 68.65 44.81 -4.35
CA GLN A 489 68.40 45.62 -5.55
C GLN A 489 68.70 47.12 -5.33
N LEU A 490 68.28 47.68 -4.19
CA LEU A 490 68.61 49.07 -3.83
C LEU A 490 70.12 49.27 -3.63
N THR A 491 70.81 48.29 -3.06
CA THR A 491 72.27 48.32 -2.88
C THR A 491 72.99 48.28 -4.23
N ASP A 492 72.52 47.45 -5.17
CA ASP A 492 73.07 47.34 -6.53
C ASP A 492 72.88 48.66 -7.31
N ILE A 493 71.70 49.27 -7.23
CA ILE A 493 71.40 50.58 -7.83
C ILE A 493 72.32 51.66 -7.26
N LEU A 494 72.48 51.73 -5.94
CA LEU A 494 73.35 52.73 -5.29
C LEU A 494 74.82 52.53 -5.66
N GLN A 495 75.30 51.29 -5.86
CA GLN A 495 76.63 51.03 -6.40
C GLN A 495 76.77 51.49 -7.86
N GLN A 496 75.72 51.32 -8.69
CA GLN A 496 75.71 51.74 -10.09
C GLN A 496 75.61 53.27 -10.25
N GLU A 497 74.90 53.96 -9.35
CA GLU A 497 74.90 55.43 -9.28
C GLU A 497 76.25 55.97 -8.79
N LEU A 498 76.87 55.31 -7.82
CA LEU A 498 78.21 55.64 -7.33
C LEU A 498 79.28 55.51 -8.42
N SER A 499 79.26 54.42 -9.21
CA SER A 499 80.21 54.23 -10.31
C SER A 499 80.00 55.25 -11.43
N GLN A 500 78.74 55.53 -11.82
CA GLN A 500 78.42 56.61 -12.76
C GLN A 500 78.88 57.98 -12.26
N ALA A 501 78.73 58.28 -10.96
CA ALA A 501 79.21 59.52 -10.37
C ALA A 501 80.75 59.61 -10.44
N GLN A 502 81.45 58.51 -10.15
CA GLN A 502 82.91 58.42 -10.29
C GLN A 502 83.37 58.59 -11.75
N GLU A 503 82.69 57.97 -12.71
CA GLU A 503 82.96 58.17 -14.15
C GLU A 503 82.74 59.62 -14.59
N ARG A 504 81.64 60.25 -14.17
CA ARG A 504 81.37 61.68 -14.44
C ARG A 504 82.42 62.59 -13.81
N ILE A 505 82.86 62.32 -12.58
CA ILE A 505 83.97 63.05 -11.93
C ILE A 505 85.27 62.87 -12.71
N ASN A 506 85.61 61.65 -13.12
CA ASN A 506 86.81 61.39 -13.92
C ASN A 506 86.78 62.11 -15.27
N ALA A 507 85.63 62.12 -15.96
CA ALA A 507 85.42 62.87 -17.20
C ALA A 507 85.52 64.40 -17.00
N LEU A 508 84.96 64.93 -15.91
CA LEU A 508 85.10 66.34 -15.56
C LEU A 508 86.55 66.70 -15.17
N VAL A 509 87.31 65.78 -14.58
CA VAL A 509 88.73 65.95 -14.27
C VAL A 509 89.59 65.96 -15.54
N THR A 510 89.35 65.07 -16.51
CA THR A 510 90.06 65.11 -17.80
C THR A 510 89.72 66.38 -18.57
N GLN A 511 88.44 66.73 -18.68
CA GLN A 511 87.99 68.01 -19.28
C GLN A 511 88.61 69.23 -18.58
N ASN A 512 88.71 69.26 -17.26
CA ASN A 512 89.41 70.34 -16.55
C ASN A 512 90.91 70.35 -16.86
N SER A 513 91.55 69.19 -17.07
CA SER A 513 92.96 69.11 -17.47
C SER A 513 93.17 69.65 -18.90
N ASP A 514 92.25 69.36 -19.82
CA ASP A 514 92.33 69.80 -21.21
C ASP A 514 91.93 71.27 -21.38
N LEU A 515 90.94 71.76 -20.62
CA LEU A 515 90.63 73.19 -20.53
C LEU A 515 91.80 73.98 -19.92
N ARG A 516 92.55 73.42 -18.97
CA ARG A 516 93.77 74.05 -18.44
C ARG A 516 94.90 74.11 -19.49
N LYS A 517 95.06 73.09 -20.34
CA LYS A 517 95.97 73.14 -21.50
C LYS A 517 95.51 74.23 -22.48
N ALA A 518 94.26 74.15 -22.94
CA ALA A 518 93.69 75.09 -23.90
C ALA A 518 93.68 76.55 -23.40
N LEU A 519 93.56 76.78 -22.09
CA LEU A 519 93.71 78.12 -21.49
C LEU A 519 95.17 78.58 -21.42
N ALA A 520 96.14 77.67 -21.24
CA ALA A 520 97.56 78.02 -21.37
C ALA A 520 97.92 78.34 -22.84
N ASP A 521 97.51 77.48 -23.78
CA ASP A 521 97.69 77.68 -25.23
C ASP A 521 97.03 79.01 -25.67
N ARG A 522 95.82 79.28 -25.20
CA ARG A 522 95.09 80.53 -25.51
C ARG A 522 95.64 81.74 -24.78
N ALA A 523 96.23 81.60 -23.59
CA ALA A 523 96.97 82.69 -22.94
C ALA A 523 98.27 83.02 -23.69
N GLN A 524 98.92 82.03 -24.31
CA GLN A 524 100.07 82.25 -25.20
C GLN A 524 99.66 82.86 -26.54
N GLN A 525 98.44 82.61 -27.03
CA GLN A 525 97.86 83.31 -28.20
C GLN A 525 97.35 84.72 -27.88
N ALA A 526 96.81 84.96 -26.68
CA ALA A 526 96.22 86.25 -26.27
C ALA A 526 97.24 87.37 -25.99
N VAL A 527 98.53 87.13 -26.24
CA VAL A 527 99.55 88.18 -26.32
C VAL A 527 99.48 88.92 -27.67
N ASP A 528 98.89 88.31 -28.70
CA ASP A 528 98.72 88.89 -30.03
C ASP A 528 97.24 89.16 -30.39
N VAL A 529 97.03 90.32 -31.03
CA VAL A 529 95.78 90.84 -31.64
C VAL A 529 94.71 91.43 -30.70
N ASN A 530 94.29 92.64 -31.06
CA ASN A 530 93.55 93.61 -30.25
C ASN A 530 92.02 93.57 -30.43
N GLU A 531 91.32 94.19 -29.48
CA GLU A 531 89.92 94.66 -29.47
C GLU A 531 89.07 94.55 -30.76
N LYS A 532 87.98 93.75 -30.70
CA LYS A 532 86.62 94.05 -31.24
C LYS A 532 85.66 92.85 -31.11
N ASP A 533 84.74 92.87 -30.14
CA ASP A 533 83.43 92.15 -30.20
C ASP A 533 82.54 92.36 -28.96
N THR A 534 82.35 93.61 -28.49
CA THR A 534 81.54 93.90 -27.29
C THR A 534 80.04 93.56 -27.44
N GLY A 535 79.51 93.52 -28.66
CA GLY A 535 78.11 93.15 -28.92
C GLY A 535 77.81 91.67 -28.60
N LYS A 536 78.64 90.75 -29.09
CA LYS A 536 78.45 89.30 -28.90
C LYS A 536 78.48 88.87 -27.44
N VAL A 537 79.19 89.63 -26.59
CA VAL A 537 79.21 89.43 -25.14
C VAL A 537 77.82 89.72 -24.54
N HIS A 538 77.11 90.75 -25.01
CA HIS A 538 75.78 91.08 -24.48
C HIS A 538 74.72 90.03 -24.86
N ASP A 539 74.73 89.54 -26.11
CA ASP A 539 73.81 88.48 -26.54
C ASP A 539 74.09 87.16 -25.81
N LEU A 540 75.37 86.82 -25.60
CA LEU A 540 75.76 85.63 -24.84
C LEU A 540 75.36 85.75 -23.36
N VAL A 541 75.52 86.93 -22.74
CA VAL A 541 75.05 87.20 -21.37
C VAL A 541 73.53 87.10 -21.27
N ALA A 542 72.78 87.64 -22.23
CA ALA A 542 71.32 87.51 -22.26
C ALA A 542 70.87 86.04 -22.39
N SER A 543 71.52 85.27 -23.28
CA SER A 543 71.27 83.83 -23.43
C SER A 543 71.62 83.05 -22.16
N LEU A 544 72.73 83.37 -21.49
CA LEU A 544 73.13 82.73 -20.24
C LEU A 544 72.17 83.09 -19.09
N SER A 545 71.72 84.34 -18.98
CA SER A 545 70.70 84.72 -18.00
C SER A 545 69.37 83.98 -18.22
N ALA A 546 68.96 83.78 -19.47
CA ALA A 546 67.77 82.98 -19.79
C ALA A 546 67.96 81.50 -19.40
N SER A 547 69.11 80.90 -19.72
CA SER A 547 69.42 79.52 -19.30
C SER A 547 69.55 79.37 -17.77
N VAL A 548 70.04 80.38 -17.06
CA VAL A 548 70.05 80.37 -15.58
C VAL A 548 68.62 80.41 -15.04
N GLN A 549 67.76 81.31 -15.54
CA GLN A 549 66.35 81.37 -15.11
C GLN A 549 65.57 80.07 -15.40
N GLN A 550 65.85 79.43 -16.54
CA GLN A 550 65.33 78.10 -16.90
C GLN A 550 65.75 77.05 -15.85
N LEU A 551 67.05 76.96 -15.54
CA LEU A 551 67.58 76.01 -14.55
C LEU A 551 67.11 76.31 -13.12
N GLU A 552 66.86 77.57 -12.76
CA GLU A 552 66.28 77.94 -11.47
C GLU A 552 64.81 77.52 -11.35
N LEU A 553 64.04 77.61 -12.44
CA LEU A 553 62.67 77.08 -12.50
C LEU A 553 62.65 75.56 -12.37
N GLU A 554 63.51 74.86 -13.12
CA GLU A 554 63.64 73.39 -13.07
C GLU A 554 64.09 72.92 -11.66
N ARG A 555 65.07 73.59 -11.06
CA ARG A 555 65.49 73.38 -9.66
C ARG A 555 64.32 73.55 -8.68
N ASN A 556 63.53 74.61 -8.82
CA ASN A 556 62.41 74.89 -7.93
C ASN A 556 61.29 73.83 -8.08
N GLN A 557 61.03 73.35 -9.30
CA GLN A 557 60.08 72.27 -9.55
C GLN A 557 60.54 70.95 -8.92
N LEU A 558 61.82 70.57 -9.10
CA LEU A 558 62.39 69.38 -8.48
C LEU A 558 62.40 69.46 -6.94
N MET A 559 62.64 70.65 -6.37
CA MET A 559 62.56 70.87 -4.93
C MET A 559 61.13 70.65 -4.41
N HIS A 560 60.12 71.18 -5.11
CA HIS A 560 58.71 71.00 -4.73
C HIS A 560 58.27 69.53 -4.80
N GLN A 561 58.71 68.80 -5.83
CA GLN A 561 58.47 67.35 -5.96
C GLN A 561 59.14 66.55 -4.84
N MET A 562 60.36 66.92 -4.44
CA MET A 562 61.06 66.27 -3.32
C MET A 562 60.36 66.51 -1.98
N ASP A 563 59.77 67.68 -1.76
CA ASP A 563 59.02 67.97 -0.54
C ASP A 563 57.65 67.28 -0.51
N GLU A 564 56.97 67.18 -1.65
CA GLU A 564 55.75 66.34 -1.79
C GLU A 564 56.04 64.86 -1.47
N GLN A 565 57.17 64.31 -1.95
CA GLN A 565 57.58 62.93 -1.64
C GLN A 565 57.94 62.73 -0.15
N LYS A 566 58.46 63.75 0.55
CA LYS A 566 58.68 63.67 2.01
C LYS A 566 57.36 63.57 2.75
N VAL A 567 56.40 64.44 2.46
CA VAL A 567 55.07 64.43 3.10
C VAL A 567 54.35 63.09 2.87
N GLN A 568 54.47 62.51 1.67
CA GLN A 568 53.95 61.17 1.39
C GLN A 568 54.64 60.07 2.21
N ARG A 569 55.96 60.14 2.42
CA ARG A 569 56.69 59.21 3.30
C ARG A 569 56.29 59.35 4.76
N GLU A 570 56.19 60.58 5.27
CA GLU A 570 55.81 60.86 6.66
C GLU A 570 54.39 60.36 6.95
N ALA A 571 53.44 60.53 6.01
CA ALA A 571 52.09 59.99 6.13
C ALA A 571 52.06 58.46 6.17
N LEU A 572 52.82 57.78 5.29
CA LEU A 572 52.93 56.31 5.30
C LEU A 572 53.63 55.77 6.56
N GLN A 573 54.62 56.50 7.08
CA GLN A 573 55.31 56.14 8.32
C GLN A 573 54.40 56.27 9.56
N GLY A 574 53.54 57.29 9.60
CA GLY A 574 52.51 57.43 10.64
C GLY A 574 51.53 56.25 10.64
N GLN A 575 51.02 55.87 9.46
CA GLN A 575 50.13 54.71 9.31
C GLN A 575 50.77 53.40 9.79
N LEU A 576 52.07 53.17 9.50
CA LEU A 576 52.79 51.99 9.98
C LEU A 576 52.91 51.94 11.52
N GLN A 577 53.05 53.09 12.18
CA GLN A 577 53.10 53.14 13.65
C GLN A 577 51.75 52.82 14.30
N GLU A 578 50.62 53.14 13.66
CA GLU A 578 49.29 52.78 14.19
C GLU A 578 49.07 51.26 14.26
N PHE A 579 49.64 50.49 13.32
CA PHE A 579 49.54 49.02 13.34
C PHE A 579 50.42 48.35 14.43
N GLN A 580 51.62 48.87 14.70
CA GLN A 580 52.54 48.25 15.68
C GLN A 580 51.98 48.26 17.11
N ASN A 581 51.15 49.25 17.46
CA ASN A 581 50.52 49.39 18.78
C ASN A 581 49.50 48.27 19.14
N VAL A 582 49.30 47.28 18.27
CA VAL A 582 48.37 46.14 18.47
C VAL A 582 49.09 44.84 18.84
N GLU A 583 50.38 44.68 18.48
CA GLU A 583 51.10 43.40 18.66
C GLU A 583 51.76 43.26 20.05
N ASP A 584 52.12 44.37 20.71
CA ASP A 584 52.81 44.43 22.02
C ASP A 584 51.99 43.90 23.24
N ILE A 585 50.85 43.25 23.03
CA ILE A 585 49.94 42.77 24.10
C ILE A 585 50.16 41.27 24.41
N ALA A 586 50.91 40.52 23.59
CA ALA A 586 51.04 39.07 23.70
C ALA A 586 52.13 38.56 24.69
N ASP A 587 53.29 39.22 24.76
CA ASP A 587 54.53 38.60 25.26
C ASP A 587 54.96 39.04 26.69
N LEU A 588 54.03 39.05 27.66
CA LEU A 588 54.34 39.43 29.06
C LEU A 588 53.78 38.48 30.15
N GLU A 589 54.12 37.19 30.07
CA GLU A 589 54.09 36.31 31.25
C GLU A 589 55.28 36.61 32.18
N GLY A 590 55.18 37.63 33.05
CA GLY A 590 56.20 37.83 34.09
C GLY A 590 56.20 39.09 34.95
N GLU A 591 55.58 40.19 34.52
CA GLU A 591 55.62 41.46 35.27
C GLU A 591 54.30 41.83 35.97
N GLU A 592 54.39 42.61 37.05
CA GLU A 592 53.24 43.00 37.86
C GLU A 592 52.27 43.89 37.06
N ILE A 593 51.08 43.36 36.76
CA ILE A 593 50.02 44.07 36.03
C ILE A 593 49.72 45.41 36.73
N THR A 594 50.12 46.51 36.08
CA THR A 594 49.92 47.86 36.64
C THR A 594 48.43 48.12 36.90
N LYS A 595 48.12 48.92 37.93
CA LYS A 595 46.72 49.19 38.32
C LYS A 595 45.88 49.75 37.17
N GLU A 596 46.49 50.47 36.23
CA GLU A 596 45.83 50.95 35.03
C GLU A 596 45.55 49.86 34.00
N ALA A 597 46.49 48.93 33.78
CA ALA A 597 46.27 47.76 32.93
C ALA A 597 45.16 46.85 33.51
N PHE A 598 45.16 46.61 34.82
CA PHE A 598 44.09 45.87 35.50
C PHE A 598 42.72 46.57 35.38
N LEU A 599 42.67 47.91 35.49
CA LEU A 599 41.43 48.67 35.30
C LEU A 599 40.94 48.62 33.84
N LYS A 600 41.84 48.74 32.85
CA LYS A 600 41.51 48.59 31.43
C LYS A 600 40.96 47.19 31.13
N LEU A 601 41.62 46.14 31.64
CA LEU A 601 41.17 44.75 31.51
C LEU A 601 39.82 44.51 32.19
N LYS A 602 39.60 45.06 33.38
CA LYS A 602 38.30 44.97 34.08
C LYS A 602 37.17 45.64 33.29
N VAL A 603 37.42 46.81 32.69
CA VAL A 603 36.43 47.50 31.84
C VAL A 603 36.18 46.72 30.54
N ALA A 604 37.20 46.08 29.97
CA ALA A 604 37.02 45.17 28.82
C ALA A 604 36.17 43.95 29.20
N MET A 605 36.43 43.33 30.35
CA MET A 605 35.67 42.18 30.86
C MET A 605 34.21 42.54 31.15
N GLN A 606 33.93 43.69 31.78
CA GLN A 606 32.57 44.18 32.01
C GLN A 606 31.82 44.47 30.70
N ARG A 607 32.50 45.02 29.68
CA ARG A 607 31.93 45.20 28.34
C ARG A 607 31.66 43.87 27.62
N LEU A 608 32.45 42.84 27.90
CA LEU A 608 32.27 41.48 27.39
C LEU A 608 31.10 40.78 28.09
N GLU A 609 30.99 40.89 29.42
CA GLU A 609 29.84 40.44 30.22
C GLU A 609 28.54 41.09 29.74
N GLU A 610 28.53 42.41 29.52
CA GLU A 610 27.37 43.12 28.95
C GLU A 610 26.99 42.63 27.55
N ARG A 611 27.98 42.29 26.70
CA ARG A 611 27.72 41.74 25.36
C ARG A 611 27.15 40.34 25.45
N PHE A 612 27.78 39.45 26.22
CA PHE A 612 27.26 38.08 26.43
C PHE A 612 25.85 38.10 27.01
N LYS A 613 25.55 38.99 27.96
CA LYS A 613 24.19 39.13 28.49
C LYS A 613 23.21 39.58 27.39
N LYS A 614 23.51 40.65 26.65
CA LYS A 614 22.65 41.11 25.54
C LYS A 614 22.44 40.04 24.46
N THR A 615 23.45 39.23 24.17
CA THR A 615 23.34 38.10 23.24
C THR A 615 22.52 36.94 23.83
N MET A 616 22.61 36.65 25.12
CA MET A 616 21.74 35.66 25.79
C MET A 616 20.27 36.14 25.84
N ASP A 617 20.04 37.41 26.17
CA ASP A 617 18.71 38.03 26.15
C ASP A 617 18.11 37.93 24.73
N GLN A 618 18.90 38.22 23.67
CA GLN A 618 18.50 38.05 22.27
C GLN A 618 18.25 36.59 21.87
N ILE A 619 19.02 35.63 22.39
CA ILE A 619 18.81 34.19 22.14
C ILE A 619 17.49 33.73 22.80
N ALA A 620 17.15 34.26 23.98
CA ALA A 620 15.86 34.01 24.61
C ALA A 620 14.70 34.59 23.77
N ASP A 621 14.77 35.88 23.39
CA ASP A 621 13.76 36.53 22.53
C ASP A 621 13.54 35.76 21.21
N LEU A 622 14.62 35.30 20.56
CA LEU A 622 14.56 34.50 19.33
C LEU A 622 14.02 33.09 19.57
N THR A 623 14.24 32.51 20.74
CA THR A 623 13.71 31.19 21.11
C THR A 623 12.21 31.25 21.38
N ASP A 624 11.73 32.31 22.03
CA ASP A 624 10.30 32.54 22.26
C ASP A 624 9.57 32.88 20.94
N GLN A 625 10.18 33.68 20.07
CA GLN A 625 9.66 33.92 18.70
C GLN A 625 9.63 32.62 17.88
N LYS A 626 10.64 31.76 17.99
CA LYS A 626 10.64 30.44 17.35
C LYS A 626 9.48 29.58 17.85
N GLN A 627 9.25 29.49 19.16
CA GLN A 627 8.12 28.73 19.72
C GLN A 627 6.77 29.27 19.25
N GLN A 628 6.59 30.60 19.19
CA GLN A 628 5.39 31.23 18.64
C GLN A 628 5.17 30.88 17.16
N LEU A 629 6.23 30.85 16.36
CA LEU A 629 6.16 30.41 14.95
C LEU A 629 5.88 28.91 14.81
N GLU A 630 6.45 28.06 15.66
CA GLU A 630 6.17 26.61 15.68
C GLU A 630 4.69 26.33 16.06
N HIS A 631 4.14 27.06 17.02
CA HIS A 631 2.71 27.01 17.34
C HIS A 631 1.83 27.51 16.18
N LEU A 632 2.19 28.62 15.53
CA LEU A 632 1.45 29.14 14.37
C LEU A 632 1.48 28.17 13.18
N VAL A 633 2.63 27.54 12.90
CA VAL A 633 2.75 26.49 11.88
C VAL A 633 1.87 25.29 12.21
N THR A 634 1.82 24.88 13.49
CA THR A 634 0.96 23.78 13.95
C THR A 634 -0.54 24.12 13.77
N GLN A 635 -0.94 25.36 14.05
CA GLN A 635 -2.31 25.83 13.79
C GLN A 635 -2.62 25.85 12.28
N LEU A 636 -1.74 26.42 11.46
CA LEU A 636 -1.93 26.50 10.01
C LEU A 636 -1.94 25.11 9.33
N GLN A 637 -1.24 24.12 9.90
CA GLN A 637 -1.36 22.72 9.49
C GLN A 637 -2.76 22.18 9.78
N GLY A 638 -3.28 22.34 11.00
CA GLY A 638 -4.66 21.94 11.33
C GLY A 638 -5.73 22.64 10.49
N GLU A 639 -5.55 23.94 10.21
CA GLU A 639 -6.41 24.68 9.27
C GLU A 639 -6.33 24.09 7.85
N THR A 640 -5.13 23.77 7.36
CA THR A 640 -4.90 23.12 6.06
C THR A 640 -5.55 21.74 5.97
N ASP A 641 -5.47 20.93 7.02
CA ASP A 641 -6.09 19.61 7.10
C ASP A 641 -7.63 19.72 7.03
N THR A 642 -8.24 20.65 7.78
CA THR A 642 -9.70 20.89 7.66
C THR A 642 -10.11 21.40 6.28
N ILE A 643 -9.28 22.19 5.62
CA ILE A 643 -9.52 22.61 4.22
C ILE A 643 -9.43 21.40 3.27
N ALA A 644 -8.51 20.46 3.50
CA ALA A 644 -8.42 19.22 2.73
C ALA A 644 -9.69 18.34 2.90
N ASP A 645 -10.21 18.23 4.13
CA ASP A 645 -11.49 17.55 4.41
C ASP A 645 -12.67 18.23 3.68
N TYR A 646 -12.75 19.57 3.70
CA TYR A 646 -13.77 20.31 2.94
C TYR A 646 -13.65 20.07 1.42
N ILE A 647 -12.43 19.99 0.89
CA ILE A 647 -12.19 19.66 -0.52
C ILE A 647 -12.63 18.22 -0.82
N ALA A 648 -12.33 17.25 0.04
CA ALA A 648 -12.75 15.86 -0.12
C ALA A 648 -14.28 15.72 -0.08
N LEU A 649 -14.95 16.34 0.90
CA LEU A 649 -16.41 16.38 1.01
C LEU A 649 -17.05 17.02 -0.22
N TYR A 650 -16.50 18.14 -0.71
CA TYR A 650 -16.99 18.80 -1.92
C TYR A 650 -16.78 17.94 -3.18
N GLN A 651 -15.66 17.23 -3.30
CA GLN A 651 -15.41 16.29 -4.41
C GLN A 651 -16.42 15.12 -4.39
N VAL A 652 -16.69 14.54 -3.22
CA VAL A 652 -17.70 13.48 -3.03
C VAL A 652 -19.10 14.00 -3.38
N GLN A 653 -19.50 15.16 -2.86
CA GLN A 653 -20.79 15.78 -3.15
C GLN A 653 -20.95 16.07 -4.65
N ARG A 654 -19.91 16.61 -5.30
CA ARG A 654 -19.87 16.85 -6.75
C ARG A 654 -19.78 15.55 -7.56
N GLY A 655 -19.32 14.45 -6.98
CA GLY A 655 -19.43 13.09 -7.52
C GLY A 655 -20.88 12.59 -7.53
N ILE A 656 -21.56 12.68 -6.39
CA ILE A 656 -22.98 12.30 -6.24
C ILE A 656 -23.87 13.12 -7.19
N MET A 657 -23.63 14.43 -7.31
CA MET A 657 -24.40 15.28 -8.24
C MET A 657 -24.15 14.92 -9.71
N ARG A 658 -22.92 14.53 -10.11
CA ARG A 658 -22.64 14.02 -11.45
C ARG A 658 -23.33 12.68 -11.71
N LYS A 659 -23.34 11.76 -10.73
CA LYS A 659 -24.04 10.47 -10.84
C LYS A 659 -25.55 10.68 -11.05
N ARG A 660 -26.16 11.56 -10.25
CA ARG A 660 -27.58 11.96 -10.38
C ARG A 660 -27.93 12.72 -11.66
N ALA A 661 -26.96 13.37 -12.29
CA ALA A 661 -27.13 13.98 -13.60
C ALA A 661 -27.14 12.89 -14.69
N ALA A 662 -26.13 12.03 -14.72
CA ALA A 662 -26.07 10.89 -15.63
C ALA A 662 -27.31 9.99 -15.52
N GLU A 663 -27.74 9.63 -14.30
CA GLU A 663 -28.96 8.83 -14.07
C GLU A 663 -30.23 9.49 -14.64
N LYS A 664 -30.28 10.82 -14.72
CA LYS A 664 -31.39 11.55 -15.37
C LYS A 664 -31.23 11.61 -16.88
N ASP A 665 -30.03 11.85 -17.38
CA ASP A 665 -29.74 11.93 -18.81
C ASP A 665 -29.94 10.54 -19.47
N ASP A 666 -29.57 9.46 -18.80
CA ASP A 666 -29.86 8.07 -19.18
C ASP A 666 -31.38 7.80 -19.21
N TYR A 667 -32.13 8.24 -18.19
CA TYR A 667 -33.60 8.09 -18.14
C TYR A 667 -34.31 8.91 -19.23
N ILE A 668 -33.88 10.14 -19.49
CA ILE A 668 -34.35 10.96 -20.60
C ILE A 668 -34.02 10.29 -21.94
N SER A 669 -32.84 9.68 -22.06
CA SER A 669 -32.41 8.93 -23.25
C SER A 669 -33.14 7.60 -23.44
N GLN A 670 -33.71 7.01 -22.38
CA GLN A 670 -34.64 5.89 -22.46
C GLN A 670 -36.02 6.37 -22.94
N LEU A 671 -36.62 7.35 -22.26
CA LEU A 671 -37.91 7.94 -22.66
C LEU A 671 -37.91 8.47 -24.10
N ALA A 672 -36.78 9.01 -24.58
CA ALA A 672 -36.62 9.45 -25.96
C ALA A 672 -36.68 8.27 -26.96
N ARG A 673 -36.07 7.12 -26.61
CA ARG A 673 -36.13 5.89 -27.41
C ARG A 673 -37.53 5.27 -27.38
N ASP A 674 -38.13 5.14 -26.20
CA ASP A 674 -39.48 4.58 -26.02
C ASP A 674 -40.53 5.40 -26.80
N ARG A 675 -40.39 6.73 -26.80
CA ARG A 675 -41.23 7.64 -27.58
C ARG A 675 -41.03 7.49 -29.08
N GLU A 676 -39.82 7.20 -29.55
CA GLU A 676 -39.56 6.97 -30.98
C GLU A 676 -40.09 5.61 -31.43
N GLU A 677 -39.91 4.55 -30.62
CA GLU A 677 -40.50 3.23 -30.87
C GLU A 677 -42.03 3.32 -30.94
N LEU A 678 -42.67 4.07 -30.04
CA LEU A 678 -44.11 4.31 -30.09
C LEU A 678 -44.54 5.11 -31.34
N LYS A 679 -43.73 6.06 -31.84
CA LYS A 679 -44.01 6.69 -33.14
C LYS A 679 -43.95 5.67 -34.27
N CYS A 680 -42.95 4.78 -34.28
CA CYS A 680 -42.83 3.74 -35.29
C CYS A 680 -44.03 2.79 -35.27
N LYS A 681 -44.41 2.28 -34.09
CA LYS A 681 -45.60 1.41 -33.91
C LYS A 681 -46.90 2.11 -34.30
N LEU A 682 -47.06 3.40 -34.00
CA LEU A 682 -48.21 4.20 -34.44
C LEU A 682 -48.23 4.44 -35.95
N ALA A 683 -47.08 4.65 -36.60
CA ALA A 683 -46.97 4.80 -38.04
C ALA A 683 -47.25 3.49 -38.79
N GLU A 684 -46.77 2.35 -38.26
CA GLU A 684 -47.09 1.01 -38.77
C GLU A 684 -48.59 0.71 -38.64
N LEU A 685 -49.17 0.99 -37.47
CA LEU A 685 -50.62 0.87 -37.24
C LEU A 685 -51.43 1.77 -38.20
N GLN A 686 -51.00 3.00 -38.46
CA GLN A 686 -51.62 3.87 -39.48
C GLN A 686 -51.53 3.23 -40.89
N CYS A 687 -50.38 2.66 -41.26
CA CYS A 687 -50.22 1.98 -42.54
C CYS A 687 -51.15 0.76 -42.68
N LEU A 688 -51.29 -0.05 -41.62
CA LEU A 688 -52.19 -1.21 -41.61
C LEU A 688 -53.67 -0.80 -41.63
N ILE A 689 -54.05 0.29 -40.95
CA ILE A 689 -55.41 0.84 -41.00
C ILE A 689 -55.74 1.38 -42.40
N VAL A 690 -54.79 2.03 -43.09
CA VAL A 690 -55.00 2.45 -44.49
C VAL A 690 -55.21 1.24 -45.40
N ARG A 691 -54.39 0.17 -45.27
CA ARG A 691 -54.59 -1.09 -46.01
C ARG A 691 -55.97 -1.69 -45.77
N LEU A 692 -56.44 -1.83 -44.52
CA LEU A 692 -57.80 -2.31 -44.21
C LEU A 692 -58.95 -1.38 -44.63
N LEU A 693 -58.65 -0.15 -45.08
CA LEU A 693 -59.64 0.73 -45.71
C LEU A 693 -59.63 0.54 -47.22
N ASP A 694 -58.45 0.48 -47.84
CA ASP A 694 -58.30 0.24 -49.28
C ASP A 694 -58.78 -1.17 -49.67
N GLU A 695 -58.40 -2.22 -48.93
CA GLU A 695 -58.85 -3.61 -49.10
C GLU A 695 -60.37 -3.78 -48.93
N ARG A 696 -61.05 -2.86 -48.22
CA ARG A 696 -62.52 -2.83 -48.16
C ARG A 696 -63.15 -1.99 -49.26
N LEU A 697 -62.49 -0.92 -49.72
CA LEU A 697 -62.93 -0.14 -50.88
C LEU A 697 -62.85 -0.93 -52.19
N GLU A 698 -61.94 -1.89 -52.32
CA GLU A 698 -61.91 -2.82 -53.46
C GLU A 698 -63.07 -3.84 -53.46
N ASN A 699 -63.67 -4.12 -52.30
CA ASN A 699 -64.82 -5.02 -52.18
C ASN A 699 -66.17 -4.30 -52.35
N ASP A 700 -66.32 -3.04 -51.92
CA ASP A 700 -67.56 -2.26 -52.04
C ASP A 700 -67.61 -1.40 -53.31
N SER A 701 -68.18 -1.97 -54.38
CA SER A 701 -68.29 -1.32 -55.72
C SER A 701 -69.34 -0.19 -55.80
N GLN A 702 -69.19 0.90 -55.05
CA GLN A 702 -69.94 2.16 -55.26
C GLN A 702 -69.10 3.43 -55.00
N PRO A 703 -69.00 4.37 -55.97
CA PRO A 703 -68.26 5.61 -55.79
C PRO A 703 -69.07 6.69 -55.04
N LEU A 704 -68.63 7.05 -53.82
CA LEU A 704 -69.14 8.20 -53.07
C LEU A 704 -68.19 9.41 -53.18
N PRO A 705 -68.66 10.61 -53.54
CA PRO A 705 -67.80 11.76 -53.77
C PRO A 705 -67.35 12.43 -52.46
N GLY A 706 -66.03 12.63 -52.30
CA GLY A 706 -65.49 13.56 -51.30
C GLY A 706 -64.51 12.99 -50.25
N ARG A 707 -63.55 12.12 -50.63
CA ARG A 707 -62.48 11.69 -49.69
C ARG A 707 -61.05 11.52 -50.26
N ALA A 708 -60.82 11.87 -51.53
CA ALA A 708 -59.53 11.66 -52.20
C ALA A 708 -58.32 12.48 -51.65
N LEU A 709 -58.52 13.35 -50.65
CA LEU A 709 -57.50 14.28 -50.14
C LEU A 709 -56.62 13.72 -49.00
N THR A 710 -56.96 12.56 -48.41
CA THR A 710 -56.24 12.00 -47.24
C THR A 710 -55.30 10.83 -47.56
N VAL A 711 -55.45 10.16 -48.70
CA VAL A 711 -54.60 9.00 -49.05
C VAL A 711 -53.30 9.46 -49.73
N ALA A 712 -53.39 10.42 -50.66
CA ALA A 712 -52.23 10.95 -51.37
C ALA A 712 -51.17 11.56 -50.42
N THR A 713 -51.62 12.30 -49.41
CA THR A 713 -50.76 12.99 -48.41
C THR A 713 -50.06 12.06 -47.42
N LEU A 714 -50.48 10.78 -47.32
CA LEU A 714 -49.78 9.76 -46.52
C LEU A 714 -48.76 8.96 -47.34
N SER A 715 -48.96 8.83 -48.65
CA SER A 715 -48.02 8.10 -49.53
C SER A 715 -46.66 8.81 -49.66
N GLU A 716 -46.64 10.14 -49.65
CA GLU A 716 -45.41 10.94 -49.69
C GLU A 716 -44.54 10.75 -48.44
N THR A 717 -45.13 10.57 -47.25
CA THR A 717 -44.35 10.42 -46.01
C THR A 717 -43.67 9.06 -45.88
N VAL A 718 -44.30 7.99 -46.39
CA VAL A 718 -43.73 6.62 -46.41
C VAL A 718 -42.49 6.53 -47.30
N SER A 719 -42.42 7.35 -48.37
CA SER A 719 -41.27 7.37 -49.28
C SER A 719 -40.02 8.00 -48.65
N ALA A 720 -40.16 8.86 -47.64
CA ALA A 720 -39.07 9.64 -47.06
C ALA A 720 -38.20 8.90 -46.02
N MET A 721 -38.57 7.67 -45.63
CA MET A 721 -37.90 6.92 -44.54
C MET A 721 -37.04 5.72 -45.01
N LYS A 722 -36.89 5.48 -46.31
CA LYS A 722 -36.15 4.29 -46.83
C LYS A 722 -34.67 4.52 -47.17
N ASP A 723 -34.20 5.76 -47.25
CA ASP A 723 -32.81 6.09 -47.61
C ASP A 723 -31.90 6.31 -46.39
N LYS A 724 -31.58 5.22 -45.67
CA LYS A 724 -30.30 5.01 -44.94
C LYS A 724 -30.20 3.63 -44.27
N ASP A 725 -29.72 2.65 -45.02
CA ASP A 725 -28.34 2.13 -44.88
C ASP A 725 -28.21 0.74 -45.52
N HIS A 726 -27.21 0.60 -46.41
CA HIS A 726 -26.79 -0.67 -46.98
C HIS A 726 -25.47 -1.12 -46.33
N SER A 727 -25.44 -2.30 -45.71
CA SER A 727 -24.33 -3.25 -45.97
C SER A 727 -24.61 -4.67 -45.44
N LYS A 728 -24.26 -5.66 -46.28
CA LYS A 728 -24.20 -7.13 -46.04
C LYS A 728 -25.57 -7.80 -45.80
N SER A 729 -26.10 -8.73 -46.61
CA SER A 729 -25.57 -9.84 -47.45
C SER A 729 -25.73 -11.20 -46.76
N GLY A 730 -26.51 -12.09 -47.39
CA GLY A 730 -26.91 -13.42 -46.89
C GLY A 730 -28.40 -13.67 -47.18
N SER A 731 -28.78 -13.99 -48.42
CA SER A 731 -28.72 -15.34 -49.02
C SER A 731 -29.95 -16.21 -48.68
N ASP A 732 -30.98 -16.07 -49.52
CA ASP A 732 -31.86 -17.13 -50.06
C ASP A 732 -32.41 -18.23 -49.15
N THR A 733 -33.75 -18.36 -49.11
CA THR A 733 -34.42 -19.42 -49.92
C THR A 733 -35.95 -19.22 -50.04
N ALA A 734 -36.55 -20.05 -50.90
CA ALA A 734 -37.98 -20.20 -51.26
C ALA A 734 -38.96 -20.23 -50.05
N THR A 735 -40.26 -19.98 -50.18
CA THR A 735 -41.20 -20.61 -51.15
C THR A 735 -42.35 -19.74 -51.66
N VAL A 736 -42.84 -20.08 -52.86
CA VAL A 736 -44.12 -19.61 -53.43
C VAL A 736 -45.11 -20.78 -53.42
N THR A 737 -46.15 -20.69 -52.57
CA THR A 737 -47.42 -21.45 -52.54
C THR A 737 -48.17 -21.01 -51.27
N ASN A 738 -49.48 -20.79 -51.22
CA ASN A 738 -50.57 -20.94 -52.20
C ASN A 738 -51.53 -19.73 -52.14
N GLY A 739 -52.56 -19.70 -52.97
CA GLY A 739 -53.58 -18.65 -52.92
C GLY A 739 -54.54 -18.81 -51.74
N GLU A 740 -54.65 -17.76 -50.94
CA GLU A 740 -55.70 -17.54 -49.94
C GLU A 740 -56.74 -16.56 -50.50
N THR A 741 -57.92 -16.47 -49.88
CA THR A 741 -59.00 -15.62 -50.38
C THR A 741 -58.87 -14.17 -49.87
N PRO A 742 -59.52 -13.18 -50.50
CA PRO A 742 -59.47 -11.78 -50.04
C PRO A 742 -59.98 -11.55 -48.61
N LEU A 743 -60.65 -12.54 -48.01
CA LEU A 743 -61.16 -12.50 -46.64
C LEU A 743 -60.07 -12.85 -45.61
N ASP A 744 -59.20 -13.81 -45.91
CA ASP A 744 -58.16 -14.30 -45.00
C ASP A 744 -57.11 -13.20 -44.69
N GLN A 745 -56.72 -12.44 -45.74
CA GLN A 745 -55.77 -11.33 -45.63
C GLN A 745 -56.31 -10.15 -44.81
N ASN A 746 -57.62 -9.90 -44.89
CA ASN A 746 -58.30 -8.91 -44.05
C ASN A 746 -58.27 -9.35 -42.58
N GLU A 747 -58.47 -10.63 -42.28
CA GLU A 747 -58.44 -11.15 -40.90
C GLU A 747 -57.01 -11.15 -40.33
N GLU A 748 -55.99 -11.57 -41.09
CA GLU A 748 -54.58 -11.43 -40.69
C GLU A 748 -54.22 -9.97 -40.36
N THR A 749 -54.62 -9.02 -41.21
CA THR A 749 -54.28 -7.60 -41.05
C THR A 749 -55.02 -6.98 -39.87
N ALA A 750 -56.27 -7.41 -39.61
CA ALA A 750 -57.00 -7.05 -38.39
C ALA A 750 -56.35 -7.63 -37.13
N GLN A 751 -55.89 -8.89 -37.15
CA GLN A 751 -55.16 -9.50 -36.04
C GLN A 751 -53.85 -8.73 -35.75
N LYS A 752 -53.07 -8.39 -36.77
CA LYS A 752 -51.81 -7.61 -36.64
C LYS A 752 -52.05 -6.22 -36.02
N ILE A 753 -53.15 -5.54 -36.38
CA ILE A 753 -53.57 -4.28 -35.73
C ILE A 753 -53.94 -4.50 -34.25
N MET A 754 -54.69 -5.56 -33.92
CA MET A 754 -55.06 -5.87 -32.53
C MET A 754 -53.84 -6.22 -31.67
N THR A 755 -52.83 -6.88 -32.24
CA THR A 755 -51.54 -7.13 -31.58
C THR A 755 -50.81 -5.81 -31.32
N LEU A 756 -50.64 -4.95 -32.33
CA LEU A 756 -50.00 -3.64 -32.17
C LEU A 756 -50.73 -2.72 -31.18
N LEU A 757 -52.06 -2.72 -31.15
CA LEU A 757 -52.85 -1.99 -30.14
C LEU A 757 -52.59 -2.53 -28.72
N SER A 758 -52.39 -3.85 -28.59
CA SER A 758 -52.09 -4.50 -27.31
C SER A 758 -50.66 -4.19 -26.85
N GLU A 759 -49.69 -4.15 -27.76
CA GLU A 759 -48.30 -3.74 -27.48
C GLU A 759 -48.19 -2.24 -27.14
N ILE A 760 -48.90 -1.37 -27.85
CA ILE A 760 -48.97 0.06 -27.53
C ILE A 760 -49.65 0.25 -26.16
N GLY A 761 -50.75 -0.46 -25.90
CA GLY A 761 -51.49 -0.41 -24.64
C GLY A 761 -50.77 -1.02 -23.43
N THR A 762 -49.67 -1.76 -23.63
CA THR A 762 -48.81 -2.30 -22.57
C THR A 762 -47.46 -1.59 -22.47
N SER A 763 -47.23 -0.55 -23.27
CA SER A 763 -46.02 0.27 -23.20
C SER A 763 -46.05 1.20 -21.99
N ALA A 764 -44.96 1.24 -21.22
CA ALA A 764 -44.81 1.98 -19.97
C ALA A 764 -44.90 3.53 -20.09
N VAL A 765 -45.07 4.05 -21.31
CA VAL A 765 -45.32 5.49 -21.58
C VAL A 765 -46.84 5.79 -21.65
N VAL A 766 -47.68 4.78 -21.89
CA VAL A 766 -49.14 4.92 -22.03
C VAL A 766 -49.84 4.78 -20.68
N ASP A 767 -49.37 3.88 -19.81
CA ASP A 767 -49.69 3.90 -18.38
C ASP A 767 -49.01 5.11 -17.72
N GLY A 768 -49.73 6.24 -17.70
CA GLY A 768 -49.24 7.56 -17.28
C GLY A 768 -48.96 7.70 -15.78
N SER A 769 -47.99 6.94 -15.25
CA SER A 769 -47.50 7.03 -13.89
C SER A 769 -46.73 8.35 -13.66
N PRO A 770 -47.21 9.27 -12.78
CA PRO A 770 -46.61 10.58 -12.62
C PRO A 770 -45.45 10.55 -11.61
N VAL A 771 -44.22 10.41 -12.12
CA VAL A 771 -42.93 10.56 -11.40
C VAL A 771 -42.59 9.37 -10.47
N PRO A 772 -41.36 8.81 -10.51
CA PRO A 772 -40.93 7.81 -9.54
C PRO A 772 -40.71 8.42 -8.13
N ASP A 773 -40.95 7.62 -7.08
CA ASP A 773 -40.90 8.01 -5.65
C ASP A 773 -39.56 8.61 -5.14
N THR A 774 -38.52 8.66 -5.97
CA THR A 774 -37.20 9.22 -5.64
C THR A 774 -37.13 10.75 -5.67
N PHE A 775 -38.21 11.46 -6.04
CA PHE A 775 -38.23 12.93 -6.00
C PHE A 775 -38.51 13.49 -4.58
N HIS A 776 -37.54 13.36 -3.67
CA HIS A 776 -37.60 14.04 -2.38
C HIS A 776 -37.41 15.57 -2.56
N PRO A 777 -38.34 16.42 -2.09
CA PRO A 777 -38.19 17.87 -2.19
C PRO A 777 -37.04 18.36 -1.31
N CYS A 778 -36.29 19.35 -1.80
CA CYS A 778 -35.17 19.94 -1.05
C CYS A 778 -35.69 20.60 0.24
N PRO A 779 -35.14 20.26 1.42
CA PRO A 779 -35.64 20.73 2.72
C PRO A 779 -35.47 22.23 2.98
N VAL A 780 -34.83 22.96 2.07
CA VAL A 780 -34.55 24.41 2.18
C VAL A 780 -35.54 25.27 1.38
N CYS A 781 -36.23 24.72 0.36
CA CYS A 781 -37.07 25.52 -0.56
C CYS A 781 -38.50 25.02 -0.80
N SER A 782 -38.90 23.89 -0.20
CA SER A 782 -40.32 23.48 -0.04
C SER A 782 -41.21 23.59 -1.29
N GLY A 783 -40.65 23.23 -2.46
CA GLY A 783 -41.39 23.19 -3.72
C GLY A 783 -41.73 24.54 -4.38
N ARG A 784 -41.24 25.68 -3.87
CA ARG A 784 -41.42 26.97 -4.56
C ARG A 784 -40.44 27.11 -5.71
N LEU A 785 -40.96 27.09 -6.94
CA LEU A 785 -40.26 27.59 -8.12
C LEU A 785 -39.94 29.07 -7.93
N LEU A 786 -38.65 29.42 -8.03
CA LEU A 786 -38.23 30.80 -8.25
C LEU A 786 -38.52 31.14 -9.70
N THR A 787 -39.62 31.83 -9.94
CA THR A 787 -39.82 32.60 -11.19
C THR A 787 -38.80 33.73 -11.23
N VAL A 788 -37.97 33.73 -12.27
CA VAL A 788 -37.12 34.86 -12.67
C VAL A 788 -37.96 35.86 -13.46
#